data_AF-A0A4Q9LD15-F1
#
_entry.id   AF-A0A4Q9LD15-F1
#
_cell.length_a   1.000
_cell.length_b   1.000
_cell.length_c   1.000
_cell.angle_alpha   90.00
_cell.angle_beta   90.00
_cell.angle_gamma   90.00
#
_symmetry.space_group_name_H-M   'P 1'
#
loop_
_entity.id
_entity.type
_entity.pdbx_description
1 polymer ?
#
loop_
_entity_poly.entity_id
_entity_poly.type
_entity_poly.pdbx_seq_one_letter_code
_entity_poly.pdbx_strand_id
1 'polypeptide(L)'
;NCTSRSNNGRIKFALIDMNWRNAISKQDLAAVEYWMSRSNSMEKFCFCYGKHFFQENKIYPAFFICTRGLSFLNHEPLHIFEVNYVDDWKIKFRILDDYLVQKSRKPFLFKGLLSVSYQLFNIFVTYLSFDSTISAHNLSYELFYKFLKLLDLLDPISSVFLNKFYSNLYKNGLMKASSFDIINDVKNYRLRYFCEKRRKRPFMYFFGVLNNYLDACLIPDISTLSVFKKRNQHIDQCFRYTEEVRRLVLKISVTSLELLICSLRINVHIFDWLLFVTKIAGYYIDDTEYSFNPIKFHNICGFVNFDGPIKTQNTLKVVSSDFFLNLSDVNQRRITYLRFVNVDICFDLIKPLLNRSRITFLEISYCNIAAGSKITDLSEIILRLNVLKLRDFKLRPDDIYLILHSKIKVLILSNCTLNDGSVFPFNLNKRYVYEIAKNLRMLDISSSKLPMLFVQFLCFSSNLENMNISCFEFLPEDSFSSLKYSYKKFDCLEINHYIPNDSLKCLLMKVSANSLSLCFSNAFNEVIYFFRAVALINSVKYLDLSDNILPSYFLNLVDYFKNLKRLKLSSSLPLHMNYINDLRIYNSLTDLDLSRNNITTHNYTFIPRFINLKSLNLMNTIIEKGLFRYILSNNLTNSLISLDISNVVLRFCDFKRILYCKKLKIFHFKISSNRPLSYYCDILSLTMAKNNLSILTVELETNINFDDILSLADFHNLLQVKITCNKFIDVGEEDLIKFNFKNPEFRFELVLKDYNLDINTVGILMEIFNNYSCSFVSL
;
A
#
# COMPACT_ATOMS: atom_id res chain seq x y z
N ASN A 1 -43.76 2.42 -8.02
CA ASN A 1 -43.46 2.65 -9.45
C ASN A 1 -44.66 2.24 -10.28
N CYS A 2 -45.37 3.19 -10.89
CA CYS A 2 -46.48 2.91 -11.80
C CYS A 2 -46.17 3.50 -13.17
N THR A 3 -46.46 2.74 -14.22
CA THR A 3 -46.35 3.17 -15.62
C THR A 3 -47.62 2.89 -16.37
N SER A 4 -48.04 3.84 -17.20
CA SER A 4 -49.03 3.61 -18.23
C SER A 4 -48.40 3.89 -19.60
N ARG A 5 -48.67 3.00 -20.56
CA ARG A 5 -48.37 3.25 -21.97
C ARG A 5 -49.44 4.19 -22.51
N SER A 6 -49.04 5.34 -23.03
CA SER A 6 -49.93 6.14 -23.86
C SER A 6 -49.75 5.73 -25.32
N ASN A 7 -50.83 5.73 -26.11
CA ASN A 7 -50.81 5.34 -27.54
C ASN A 7 -50.02 6.31 -28.45
N ASN A 8 -49.43 7.37 -27.90
CA ASN A 8 -48.86 8.48 -28.66
C ASN A 8 -47.33 8.53 -28.63
N GLY A 9 -46.65 7.40 -28.42
CA GLY A 9 -45.19 7.44 -28.39
C GLY A 9 -44.60 7.98 -27.08
N ARG A 10 -45.39 8.06 -25.99
CA ARG A 10 -44.94 8.63 -24.71
C ARG A 10 -45.19 7.69 -23.52
N ILE A 11 -44.17 7.54 -22.67
CA ILE A 11 -44.28 6.83 -21.38
C ILE A 11 -44.36 7.88 -20.28
N LYS A 12 -45.39 7.76 -19.44
CA LYS A 12 -45.52 8.49 -18.18
C LYS A 12 -45.13 7.56 -17.04
N PHE A 13 -44.18 7.97 -16.20
CA PHE A 13 -43.85 7.23 -14.97
C PHE A 13 -43.87 8.16 -13.76
N ALA A 14 -44.19 7.57 -12.62
CA ALA A 14 -44.37 8.29 -11.38
C ALA A 14 -43.42 7.75 -10.28
N LEU A 15 -42.63 8.65 -9.68
CA LEU A 15 -41.66 8.36 -8.62
C LEU A 15 -42.24 8.75 -7.26
N ILE A 16 -41.99 7.91 -6.26
CA ILE A 16 -42.34 8.16 -4.85
C ILE A 16 -41.21 9.02 -4.27
N ASP A 17 -41.52 10.23 -3.83
CA ASP A 17 -40.62 11.06 -3.03
C ASP A 17 -41.27 11.31 -1.66
N MET A 18 -40.75 10.64 -0.62
CA MET A 18 -41.38 10.58 0.71
C MET A 18 -41.25 11.89 1.51
N ASN A 19 -40.46 12.88 1.05
CA ASN A 19 -40.09 14.04 1.86
C ASN A 19 -40.65 15.39 1.38
N TRP A 20 -41.60 15.41 0.45
CA TRP A 20 -42.03 16.66 -0.21
C TRP A 20 -43.42 17.20 0.16
N ARG A 21 -44.17 16.58 1.09
CA ARG A 21 -45.54 17.03 1.45
C ARG A 21 -45.64 18.54 1.76
N ASN A 22 -44.57 19.16 2.24
CA ASN A 22 -44.54 20.57 2.62
C ASN A 22 -43.98 21.51 1.54
N ALA A 23 -43.46 20.99 0.42
CA ALA A 23 -42.77 21.76 -0.63
C ALA A 23 -43.52 21.81 -1.97
N ILE A 24 -44.60 21.05 -2.14
CA ILE A 24 -45.35 20.99 -3.40
C ILE A 24 -46.28 22.20 -3.49
N SER A 25 -46.17 22.96 -4.58
CA SER A 25 -47.04 24.11 -4.81
C SER A 25 -48.48 23.65 -4.99
N LYS A 26 -49.45 24.50 -4.61
CA LYS A 26 -50.87 24.17 -4.79
C LYS A 26 -51.19 23.83 -6.26
N GLN A 27 -50.59 24.54 -7.22
CA GLN A 27 -50.79 24.31 -8.65
C GLN A 27 -50.31 22.92 -9.11
N ASP A 28 -49.20 22.43 -8.54
CA ASP A 28 -48.66 21.11 -8.89
C ASP A 28 -49.52 19.97 -8.33
N LEU A 29 -50.10 20.12 -7.13
CA LEU A 29 -51.02 19.13 -6.52
C LEU A 29 -52.27 18.88 -7.37
N ALA A 30 -52.78 19.92 -8.05
CA ALA A 30 -53.95 19.80 -8.92
C ALA A 30 -53.65 19.08 -10.25
N ALA A 31 -52.37 19.01 -10.65
CA ALA A 31 -51.92 18.36 -11.88
C ALA A 31 -51.48 16.89 -11.70
N VAL A 32 -51.60 16.35 -10.47
CA VAL A 32 -51.16 14.98 -10.15
C VAL A 32 -52.17 13.95 -10.67
N GLU A 33 -51.72 13.16 -11.64
CA GLU A 33 -52.48 12.10 -12.33
C GLU A 33 -52.39 10.75 -11.61
N TYR A 34 -51.34 10.54 -10.78
CA TYR A 34 -51.10 9.29 -10.06
C TYR A 34 -50.91 9.56 -8.57
N TRP A 35 -51.64 8.82 -7.74
CA TRP A 35 -51.58 8.94 -6.30
C TRP A 35 -51.31 7.58 -5.67
N MET A 36 -50.55 7.57 -4.58
CA MET A 36 -50.59 6.44 -3.65
C MET A 36 -51.61 6.71 -2.55
N SER A 37 -52.16 5.65 -1.98
CA SER A 37 -53.00 5.71 -0.80
C SER A 37 -52.73 4.57 0.17
N ARG A 38 -53.12 4.77 1.43
CA ARG A 38 -53.17 3.75 2.48
C ARG A 38 -54.51 3.83 3.18
N SER A 39 -55.01 2.74 3.76
CA SER A 39 -56.31 2.79 4.46
C SER A 39 -56.18 3.43 5.86
N ASN A 40 -55.04 3.22 6.51
CA ASN A 40 -54.69 3.76 7.82
C ASN A 40 -53.19 4.06 7.92
N SER A 41 -52.74 4.70 9.01
CA SER A 41 -51.35 5.14 9.18
C SER A 41 -50.31 4.02 9.31
N MET A 42 -50.76 2.80 9.63
CA MET A 42 -49.89 1.63 9.88
C MET A 42 -49.67 0.79 8.61
N GLU A 43 -50.42 1.04 7.54
CA GLU A 43 -50.30 0.33 6.27
C GLU A 43 -49.31 0.98 5.31
N LYS A 44 -48.68 0.14 4.47
CA LYS A 44 -47.83 0.61 3.37
C LYS A 44 -48.69 1.30 2.31
N PHE A 45 -48.16 2.39 1.77
CA PHE A 45 -48.77 3.04 0.61
C PHE A 45 -48.83 2.09 -0.59
N CYS A 46 -49.97 2.07 -1.25
CA CYS A 46 -50.25 1.32 -2.47
C CYS A 46 -50.81 2.26 -3.54
N PHE A 47 -50.81 1.83 -4.81
CA PHE A 47 -51.34 2.66 -5.88
C PHE A 47 -52.85 2.89 -5.72
N CYS A 48 -53.26 4.16 -5.77
CA CYS A 48 -54.66 4.54 -5.72
C CYS A 48 -55.21 4.73 -7.14
N TYR A 49 -56.00 3.76 -7.59
CA TYR A 49 -56.70 3.80 -8.87
C TYR A 49 -58.01 4.62 -8.86
N GLY A 50 -58.31 5.29 -7.74
CA GLY A 50 -59.43 6.25 -7.69
C GLY A 50 -59.15 7.47 -8.58
N LYS A 51 -60.20 8.15 -9.05
CA LYS A 51 -60.02 9.48 -9.63
C LYS A 51 -59.86 10.48 -8.50
N HIS A 52 -58.91 11.40 -8.64
CA HIS A 52 -58.60 12.43 -7.65
C HIS A 52 -58.79 13.81 -8.24
N PHE A 53 -59.47 14.68 -7.51
CA PHE A 53 -59.64 16.08 -7.89
C PHE A 53 -59.94 16.93 -6.65
N PHE A 54 -59.81 18.25 -6.79
CA PHE A 54 -60.20 19.20 -5.76
C PHE A 54 -61.49 19.90 -6.16
N GLN A 55 -62.52 19.82 -5.31
CA GLN A 55 -63.78 20.52 -5.52
C GLN A 55 -63.60 22.05 -5.42
N GLU A 56 -64.46 22.79 -6.11
CA GLU A 56 -64.50 24.28 -6.09
C GLU A 56 -63.19 24.99 -6.50
N ASN A 57 -62.27 24.32 -7.20
CA ASN A 57 -60.91 24.83 -7.50
C ASN A 57 -60.12 25.25 -6.23
N LYS A 58 -60.51 24.78 -5.04
CA LYS A 58 -59.86 25.10 -3.77
C LYS A 58 -58.92 23.98 -3.36
N ILE A 59 -57.63 24.27 -3.37
CA ILE A 59 -56.56 23.28 -3.13
C ILE A 59 -56.27 23.22 -1.62
N TYR A 60 -57.23 22.66 -0.87
CA TYR A 60 -57.10 22.32 0.55
C TYR A 60 -57.52 20.87 0.81
N PRO A 61 -56.92 20.18 1.82
CA PRO A 61 -57.21 18.79 2.14
C PRO A 61 -58.70 18.44 2.29
N ALA A 62 -59.52 19.40 2.77
CA ALA A 62 -60.96 19.24 2.95
C ALA A 62 -61.76 19.14 1.64
N PHE A 63 -61.22 19.61 0.52
CA PHE A 63 -61.88 19.59 -0.79
C PHE A 63 -61.30 18.52 -1.73
N PHE A 64 -60.34 17.73 -1.26
CA PHE A 64 -59.79 16.61 -2.02
C PHE A 64 -60.80 15.47 -2.08
N ILE A 65 -61.13 15.03 -3.28
CA ILE A 65 -62.04 13.91 -3.52
C ILE A 65 -61.26 12.77 -4.12
N CYS A 66 -61.33 11.62 -3.46
CA CYS A 66 -60.96 10.33 -4.02
C CYS A 66 -62.23 9.52 -4.23
N THR A 67 -62.44 8.95 -5.42
CA THR A 67 -63.59 8.08 -5.69
C THR A 67 -63.63 6.79 -4.84
N ARG A 68 -62.58 6.51 -4.06
CA ARG A 68 -62.55 5.41 -3.08
C ARG A 68 -62.84 5.86 -1.64
N GLY A 69 -63.19 7.12 -1.42
CA GLY A 69 -63.51 7.66 -0.09
C GLY A 69 -62.33 7.80 0.87
N LEU A 70 -61.10 7.66 0.38
CA LEU A 70 -59.88 7.78 1.18
C LEU A 70 -59.48 9.25 1.37
N SER A 71 -59.07 9.61 2.59
CA SER A 71 -58.72 11.00 2.96
C SER A 71 -57.44 11.48 2.28
N PHE A 72 -57.30 12.78 2.06
CA PHE A 72 -56.07 13.38 1.53
C PHE A 72 -54.83 13.07 2.38
N LEU A 73 -54.97 13.03 3.72
CA LEU A 73 -53.87 12.71 4.64
C LEU A 73 -53.32 11.30 4.46
N ASN A 74 -54.13 10.42 3.87
CA ASN A 74 -53.79 9.05 3.54
C ASN A 74 -53.40 8.87 2.07
N HIS A 75 -53.16 9.97 1.35
CA HIS A 75 -52.66 9.96 -0.01
C HIS A 75 -51.27 10.60 -0.13
N GLU A 76 -50.49 10.13 -1.10
CA GLU A 76 -49.24 10.78 -1.51
C GLU A 76 -49.25 11.01 -3.02
N PRO A 77 -48.99 12.26 -3.48
CA PRO A 77 -48.92 12.55 -4.91
C PRO A 77 -47.66 11.93 -5.51
N LEU A 78 -47.77 11.36 -6.72
CA LEU A 78 -46.63 10.91 -7.50
C LEU A 78 -46.38 11.88 -8.65
N HIS A 79 -45.18 12.47 -8.73
CA HIS A 79 -44.83 13.36 -9.84
C HIS A 79 -44.76 12.58 -11.16
N ILE A 80 -45.43 13.09 -12.18
CA ILE A 80 -45.45 12.51 -13.53
C ILE A 80 -44.25 13.03 -14.30
N PHE A 81 -43.43 12.12 -14.81
CA PHE A 81 -42.46 12.43 -15.85
C PHE A 81 -42.96 11.83 -17.17
N GLU A 82 -43.08 12.66 -18.20
CA GLU A 82 -43.51 12.26 -19.54
C GLU A 82 -42.30 12.25 -20.48
N VAL A 83 -42.05 11.11 -21.13
CA VAL A 83 -40.91 10.94 -22.05
C VAL A 83 -41.41 10.45 -23.41
N ASN A 84 -41.03 11.16 -24.47
CA ASN A 84 -41.27 10.76 -25.87
C ASN A 84 -40.20 9.75 -26.32
N TYR A 85 -40.60 8.56 -26.75
CA TYR A 85 -39.72 7.43 -27.07
C TYR A 85 -39.59 7.15 -28.58
N VAL A 86 -40.18 7.99 -29.43
CA VAL A 86 -40.11 7.86 -30.90
C VAL A 86 -38.73 8.30 -31.44
N ASP A 87 -38.02 9.17 -30.71
CA ASP A 87 -36.62 9.50 -30.98
C ASP A 87 -35.71 8.83 -29.95
N ASP A 88 -34.61 8.24 -30.42
CA ASP A 88 -33.54 7.59 -29.63
C ASP A 88 -33.35 8.15 -28.22
N TRP A 89 -33.18 7.25 -27.25
CA TRP A 89 -33.09 7.54 -25.81
C TRP A 89 -32.12 8.67 -25.47
N LYS A 90 -32.63 9.91 -25.45
CA LYS A 90 -32.02 11.08 -24.80
C LYS A 90 -32.47 11.13 -23.34
N ILE A 91 -32.19 10.07 -22.58
CA ILE A 91 -32.54 10.07 -21.16
C ILE A 91 -31.55 10.94 -20.39
N LYS A 92 -32.04 12.08 -19.90
CA LYS A 92 -31.41 12.81 -18.79
C LYS A 92 -31.69 12.02 -17.52
N PHE A 93 -30.70 11.34 -16.97
CA PHE A 93 -30.87 10.69 -15.67
C PHE A 93 -30.87 11.77 -14.59
N ARG A 94 -31.96 11.82 -13.83
CA ARG A 94 -32.08 12.60 -12.61
C ARG A 94 -31.97 11.60 -11.47
N ILE A 95 -30.77 11.43 -10.92
CA ILE A 95 -30.59 10.64 -9.71
C ILE A 95 -30.95 11.59 -8.56
N LEU A 96 -32.12 11.37 -7.97
CA LEU A 96 -32.49 11.97 -6.69
C LEU A 96 -31.81 11.11 -5.63
N ASP A 97 -30.59 11.51 -5.26
CA ASP A 97 -29.89 10.92 -4.14
C ASP A 97 -30.31 11.68 -2.89
N ASP A 98 -31.03 11.02 -1.97
CA ASP A 98 -31.37 11.59 -0.66
C ASP A 98 -30.12 12.05 0.11
N TYR A 99 -28.93 11.54 -0.24
CA TYR A 99 -27.67 11.92 0.41
C TYR A 99 -27.06 13.24 -0.06
N LEU A 100 -27.39 13.76 -1.26
CA LEU A 100 -26.94 15.09 -1.72
C LEU A 100 -27.88 16.23 -1.31
N VAL A 101 -29.09 15.89 -0.83
CA VAL A 101 -30.15 16.84 -0.47
C VAL A 101 -29.73 17.77 0.67
N GLN A 102 -28.77 17.38 1.50
CA GLN A 102 -28.38 18.24 2.62
C GLN A 102 -27.66 19.53 2.19
N LYS A 103 -27.05 19.61 0.99
CA LYS A 103 -26.17 20.76 0.67
C LYS A 103 -26.35 21.43 -0.70
N SER A 104 -27.20 20.91 -1.61
CA SER A 104 -27.60 21.71 -2.77
C SER A 104 -29.02 21.38 -3.23
N ARG A 105 -29.87 22.41 -3.37
CA ARG A 105 -31.24 22.29 -3.91
C ARG A 105 -31.29 21.94 -5.41
N LYS A 106 -30.17 21.58 -6.04
CA LYS A 106 -30.12 21.24 -7.47
C LYS A 106 -29.84 19.75 -7.65
N PRO A 107 -30.73 18.99 -8.28
CA PRO A 107 -30.51 17.57 -8.56
C PRO A 107 -29.32 17.39 -9.53
N PHE A 108 -28.50 16.38 -9.27
CA PHE A 108 -27.45 15.97 -10.20
C PHE A 108 -28.11 15.48 -11.50
N LEU A 109 -27.84 16.20 -12.58
CA LEU A 109 -28.36 15.92 -13.91
C LEU A 109 -27.27 15.26 -14.73
N PHE A 110 -27.35 13.94 -14.84
CA PHE A 110 -26.48 13.18 -15.73
C PHE A 110 -26.98 13.31 -17.17
N LYS A 111 -26.09 13.74 -18.07
CA LYS A 111 -26.33 13.82 -19.51
C LYS A 111 -25.53 12.74 -20.22
N GLY A 112 -26.18 11.62 -20.55
CA GLY A 112 -25.62 10.58 -21.40
C GLY A 112 -26.72 9.93 -22.24
N LEU A 113 -26.43 9.63 -23.51
CA LEU A 113 -27.32 8.84 -24.37
C LEU A 113 -27.10 7.35 -24.09
N LEU A 114 -28.16 6.66 -23.69
CA LEU A 114 -28.17 5.23 -23.41
C LEU A 114 -29.51 4.68 -23.87
N SER A 115 -29.54 3.91 -24.94
CA SER A 115 -30.70 3.13 -25.36
C SER A 115 -30.87 1.91 -24.44
N VAL A 116 -31.70 2.06 -23.41
CA VAL A 116 -32.11 0.95 -22.54
C VAL A 116 -33.60 0.68 -22.83
N SER A 117 -34.25 -0.33 -22.26
CA SER A 117 -35.71 -0.47 -22.35
C SER A 117 -36.31 -0.18 -20.97
N TYR A 118 -37.59 0.19 -20.88
CA TYR A 118 -38.25 0.42 -19.58
C TYR A 118 -38.10 -0.80 -18.65
N GLN A 119 -38.21 -2.01 -19.20
CA GLN A 119 -38.03 -3.26 -18.47
C GLN A 119 -36.62 -3.39 -17.91
N LEU A 120 -35.59 -3.13 -18.73
CA LEU A 120 -34.18 -3.16 -18.32
C LEU A 120 -33.88 -2.09 -17.25
N PHE A 121 -34.49 -0.91 -17.35
CA PHE A 121 -34.35 0.16 -16.35
C PHE A 121 -35.01 -0.20 -15.01
N ASN A 122 -36.21 -0.82 -15.03
CA ASN A 122 -36.86 -1.27 -13.80
C ASN A 122 -36.02 -2.35 -13.09
N ILE A 123 -35.42 -3.28 -13.83
CA ILE A 123 -34.48 -4.27 -13.28
C ILE A 123 -33.26 -3.54 -12.65
N PHE A 124 -32.71 -2.53 -13.33
CA PHE A 124 -31.58 -1.74 -12.81
C PHE A 124 -31.90 -1.03 -11.49
N VAL A 125 -33.04 -0.32 -11.42
CA VAL A 125 -33.50 0.35 -10.19
C VAL A 125 -33.69 -0.66 -9.06
N THR A 126 -34.21 -1.84 -9.37
CA THR A 126 -34.44 -2.87 -8.35
C THR A 126 -33.13 -3.46 -7.80
N TYR A 127 -32.08 -3.54 -8.63
CA TYR A 127 -30.73 -3.85 -8.15
C TYR A 127 -30.14 -2.72 -7.28
N LEU A 128 -30.45 -1.44 -7.58
CA LEU A 128 -30.03 -0.26 -6.79
C LEU A 128 -30.76 -0.16 -5.45
N SER A 129 -32.02 -0.59 -5.38
CA SER A 129 -32.83 -0.55 -4.15
C SER A 129 -32.63 -1.76 -3.23
N PHE A 130 -31.74 -2.70 -3.60
CA PHE A 130 -31.41 -3.89 -2.81
C PHE A 130 -32.63 -4.76 -2.43
N ASP A 131 -33.60 -4.89 -3.34
CA ASP A 131 -34.80 -5.68 -3.07
C ASP A 131 -34.46 -7.17 -2.92
N SER A 132 -34.79 -7.73 -1.75
CA SER A 132 -34.54 -9.13 -1.39
C SER A 132 -35.15 -10.14 -2.38
N THR A 133 -36.22 -9.77 -3.07
CA THR A 133 -36.93 -10.65 -4.02
C THR A 133 -36.12 -10.98 -5.28
N ILE A 134 -35.23 -10.08 -5.72
CA ILE A 134 -34.39 -10.28 -6.92
C ILE A 134 -33.09 -11.03 -6.62
N SER A 135 -32.72 -11.25 -5.34
CA SER A 135 -31.59 -12.12 -4.97
C SER A 135 -31.71 -13.57 -5.50
N ALA A 136 -32.92 -13.96 -5.94
CA ALA A 136 -33.24 -15.23 -6.56
C ALA A 136 -33.15 -15.23 -8.11
N HIS A 137 -33.14 -14.08 -8.79
CA HIS A 137 -33.14 -14.02 -10.26
C HIS A 137 -31.72 -13.93 -10.84
N ASN A 138 -31.39 -14.87 -11.73
CA ASN A 138 -30.12 -14.89 -12.45
C ASN A 138 -30.04 -13.72 -13.44
N LEU A 139 -28.90 -13.04 -13.48
CA LEU A 139 -28.68 -11.94 -14.43
C LEU A 139 -28.24 -12.51 -15.79
N SER A 140 -28.88 -12.12 -16.89
CA SER A 140 -28.44 -12.56 -18.22
C SER A 140 -27.10 -11.91 -18.60
N TYR A 141 -26.33 -12.58 -19.45
CA TYR A 141 -25.06 -12.07 -19.99
C TYR A 141 -25.19 -10.65 -20.57
N GLU A 142 -26.22 -10.42 -21.38
CA GLU A 142 -26.48 -9.11 -22.00
C GLU A 142 -26.79 -8.03 -20.93
N LEU A 143 -27.61 -8.39 -19.94
CA LEU A 143 -27.98 -7.51 -18.82
C LEU A 143 -26.77 -7.16 -17.95
N PHE A 144 -25.90 -8.12 -17.66
CA PHE A 144 -24.67 -7.91 -16.90
C PHE A 144 -23.79 -6.84 -17.54
N TYR A 145 -23.50 -6.96 -18.84
CA TYR A 145 -22.69 -5.97 -19.54
C TYR A 145 -23.39 -4.62 -19.75
N LYS A 146 -24.72 -4.60 -19.88
CA LYS A 146 -25.50 -3.34 -19.90
C LYS A 146 -25.46 -2.61 -18.56
N PHE A 147 -25.60 -3.34 -17.44
CA PHE A 147 -25.53 -2.76 -16.10
C PHE A 147 -24.13 -2.27 -15.78
N LEU A 148 -23.08 -3.03 -16.15
CA LEU A 148 -21.71 -2.53 -16.09
C LEU A 148 -21.56 -1.22 -16.87
N LYS A 149 -21.99 -1.16 -18.14
CA LYS A 149 -21.90 0.07 -18.96
C LYS A 149 -22.69 1.25 -18.38
N LEU A 150 -23.84 0.99 -17.74
CA LEU A 150 -24.61 2.02 -17.05
C LEU A 150 -23.83 2.58 -15.85
N LEU A 151 -23.23 1.72 -15.03
CA LEU A 151 -22.39 2.14 -13.90
C LEU A 151 -21.17 2.93 -14.36
N ASP A 152 -20.55 2.52 -15.48
CA ASP A 152 -19.42 3.22 -16.09
C ASP A 152 -19.75 4.69 -16.42
N LEU A 153 -21.02 4.98 -16.68
CA LEU A 153 -21.53 6.30 -16.98
C LEU A 153 -21.92 7.07 -15.71
N LEU A 154 -22.26 6.38 -14.63
CA LEU A 154 -22.61 6.95 -13.31
C LEU A 154 -21.39 7.17 -12.38
N ASP A 155 -20.18 6.88 -12.85
CA ASP A 155 -18.92 6.76 -12.10
C ASP A 155 -18.37 8.00 -11.37
N PRO A 156 -18.80 9.28 -11.54
CA PRO A 156 -18.23 10.36 -10.71
C PRO A 156 -18.65 10.34 -9.22
N ILE A 157 -19.49 9.41 -8.75
CA ILE A 157 -19.99 9.37 -7.37
C ILE A 157 -19.59 8.05 -6.68
N SER A 158 -18.48 8.08 -5.96
CA SER A 158 -18.03 6.97 -5.11
C SER A 158 -18.93 6.89 -3.87
N SER A 159 -19.79 5.87 -3.73
CA SER A 159 -20.66 5.71 -2.56
C SER A 159 -20.78 4.25 -2.09
N VAL A 160 -21.06 4.05 -0.80
CA VAL A 160 -21.30 2.73 -0.18
C VAL A 160 -22.41 1.95 -0.91
N PHE A 161 -23.38 2.64 -1.50
CA PHE A 161 -24.45 2.01 -2.27
C PHE A 161 -23.96 1.48 -3.62
N LEU A 162 -23.10 2.23 -4.32
CA LEU A 162 -22.46 1.75 -5.54
C LEU A 162 -21.62 0.50 -5.26
N ASN A 163 -20.96 0.47 -4.11
CA ASN A 163 -20.17 -0.68 -3.63
C ASN A 163 -21.04 -1.92 -3.42
N LYS A 164 -22.18 -1.77 -2.73
CA LYS A 164 -23.16 -2.84 -2.53
C LYS A 164 -23.76 -3.30 -3.87
N PHE A 165 -24.01 -2.38 -4.80
CA PHE A 165 -24.52 -2.71 -6.13
C PHE A 165 -23.52 -3.55 -6.92
N TYR A 166 -22.24 -3.16 -6.99
CA TYR A 166 -21.20 -3.95 -7.64
C TYR A 166 -21.12 -5.36 -7.06
N SER A 167 -21.11 -5.48 -5.72
CA SER A 167 -21.08 -6.77 -5.05
C SER A 167 -22.28 -7.65 -5.45
N ASN A 168 -23.49 -7.09 -5.51
CA ASN A 168 -24.69 -7.83 -5.91
C ASN A 168 -24.72 -8.17 -7.40
N LEU A 169 -24.28 -7.24 -8.25
CA LEU A 169 -24.16 -7.45 -9.69
C LEU A 169 -23.24 -8.63 -9.99
N TYR A 170 -22.04 -8.66 -9.39
CA TYR A 170 -21.11 -9.77 -9.57
C TYR A 170 -21.60 -11.05 -8.92
N LYS A 171 -22.25 -11.00 -7.75
CA LYS A 171 -22.82 -12.20 -7.13
C LYS A 171 -23.91 -12.83 -8.00
N ASN A 172 -24.81 -12.03 -8.58
CA ASN A 172 -25.89 -12.54 -9.43
C ASN A 172 -25.47 -12.86 -10.87
N GLY A 173 -24.38 -12.26 -11.36
CA GLY A 173 -23.83 -12.55 -12.69
C GLY A 173 -22.83 -13.71 -12.69
N LEU A 174 -21.88 -13.72 -11.75
CA LEU A 174 -20.77 -14.69 -11.74
C LEU A 174 -21.08 -15.94 -10.91
N MET A 175 -21.85 -15.85 -9.81
CA MET A 175 -22.06 -16.98 -8.88
C MET A 175 -23.39 -17.73 -9.12
N LYS A 176 -24.06 -17.47 -10.23
CA LYS A 176 -25.39 -18.02 -10.57
C LYS A 176 -25.35 -18.76 -11.92
N ALA A 177 -26.44 -19.45 -12.27
CA ALA A 177 -26.45 -20.41 -13.39
C ALA A 177 -26.14 -19.82 -14.79
N SER A 178 -26.22 -18.49 -14.96
CA SER A 178 -25.88 -17.78 -16.21
C SER A 178 -24.42 -17.32 -16.31
N SER A 179 -23.54 -17.78 -15.40
CA SER A 179 -22.13 -17.33 -15.33
C SER A 179 -21.26 -17.79 -16.51
N PHE A 180 -21.62 -18.88 -17.18
CA PHE A 180 -20.80 -19.53 -18.21
C PHE A 180 -20.44 -18.58 -19.37
N ASP A 181 -21.43 -17.85 -19.90
CA ASP A 181 -21.21 -16.92 -21.01
C ASP A 181 -20.30 -15.75 -20.63
N ILE A 182 -20.44 -15.24 -19.39
CA ILE A 182 -19.62 -14.15 -18.88
C ILE A 182 -18.17 -14.62 -18.68
N ILE A 183 -18.00 -15.81 -18.13
CA ILE A 183 -16.69 -16.42 -17.87
C ILE A 183 -15.96 -16.71 -19.19
N ASN A 184 -16.67 -17.16 -20.22
CA ASN A 184 -16.09 -17.45 -21.53
C ASN A 184 -15.74 -16.19 -22.33
N ASP A 185 -16.35 -15.04 -22.05
CA ASP A 185 -16.04 -13.77 -22.70
C ASP A 185 -15.04 -12.89 -21.92
N VAL A 186 -13.87 -13.47 -21.62
CA VAL A 186 -12.79 -12.76 -20.92
C VAL A 186 -12.32 -11.53 -21.70
N LYS A 187 -12.33 -11.58 -23.03
CA LYS A 187 -11.77 -10.52 -23.88
C LYS A 187 -12.56 -9.22 -23.71
N ASN A 188 -13.89 -9.27 -23.82
CA ASN A 188 -14.70 -8.08 -23.66
C ASN A 188 -14.71 -7.59 -22.21
N TYR A 189 -14.68 -8.49 -21.22
CA TYR A 189 -14.54 -8.09 -19.81
C TYR A 189 -13.26 -7.27 -19.60
N ARG A 190 -12.12 -7.77 -20.11
CA ARG A 190 -10.82 -7.11 -19.97
C ARG A 190 -10.75 -5.78 -20.72
N LEU A 191 -11.28 -5.73 -21.94
CA LEU A 191 -11.35 -4.50 -22.73
C LEU A 191 -12.11 -3.39 -21.98
N ARG A 192 -13.23 -3.74 -21.34
CA ARG A 192 -14.09 -2.77 -20.64
C ARG A 192 -13.54 -2.32 -19.29
N TYR A 193 -12.90 -3.22 -18.53
CA TYR A 193 -12.53 -2.96 -17.13
C TYR A 193 -11.04 -2.70 -16.89
N PHE A 194 -10.15 -3.21 -17.75
CA PHE A 194 -8.69 -3.12 -17.55
C PHE A 194 -7.94 -2.39 -18.66
N CYS A 195 -8.51 -2.22 -19.86
CA CYS A 195 -7.81 -1.63 -21.01
C CYS A 195 -8.11 -0.14 -21.24
N GLU A 196 -9.05 0.45 -20.50
CA GLU A 196 -9.34 1.88 -20.62
C GLU A 196 -8.34 2.70 -19.79
N LYS A 197 -7.44 3.39 -20.50
CA LYS A 197 -6.52 4.37 -19.89
C LYS A 197 -7.33 5.42 -19.13
N ARG A 198 -6.97 5.66 -17.86
CA ARG A 198 -7.52 6.72 -16.96
C ARG A 198 -8.80 6.42 -16.17
N ARG A 199 -9.30 5.19 -16.12
CA ARG A 199 -10.48 4.89 -15.30
C ARG A 199 -10.17 4.65 -13.81
N LYS A 200 -11.01 5.25 -12.96
CA LYS A 200 -10.91 5.29 -11.50
C LYS A 200 -11.74 4.19 -10.81
N ARG A 201 -11.51 2.90 -11.12
CA ARG A 201 -12.33 1.80 -10.56
C ARG A 201 -11.67 1.04 -9.42
N PRO A 202 -12.36 0.72 -8.32
CA PRO A 202 -11.86 -0.19 -7.30
C PRO A 202 -12.00 -1.65 -7.77
N PHE A 203 -10.95 -2.44 -7.56
CA PHE A 203 -10.90 -3.87 -7.86
C PHE A 203 -11.33 -4.71 -6.65
N MET A 204 -11.63 -4.08 -5.50
CA MET A 204 -12.11 -4.75 -4.29
C MET A 204 -13.29 -5.70 -4.53
N TYR A 205 -14.28 -5.30 -5.33
CA TYR A 205 -15.49 -6.10 -5.57
C TYR A 205 -15.20 -7.45 -6.21
N PHE A 206 -14.00 -7.62 -6.77
CA PHE A 206 -13.62 -8.79 -7.54
C PHE A 206 -13.36 -10.01 -6.64
N PHE A 207 -12.83 -9.84 -5.42
CA PHE A 207 -12.57 -10.95 -4.47
C PHE A 207 -13.65 -11.10 -3.40
N GLY A 208 -14.32 -10.00 -3.01
CA GLY A 208 -15.40 -10.03 -2.02
C GLY A 208 -16.62 -10.86 -2.42
N VAL A 209 -16.76 -11.20 -3.70
CA VAL A 209 -17.82 -12.08 -4.24
C VAL A 209 -17.62 -13.54 -3.82
N LEU A 210 -16.38 -13.97 -3.62
CA LEU A 210 -16.06 -15.35 -3.23
C LEU A 210 -16.34 -15.58 -1.74
N ASN A 211 -16.03 -14.59 -0.90
CA ASN A 211 -16.25 -14.67 0.54
C ASN A 211 -16.55 -13.28 1.10
N ASN A 212 -17.71 -13.13 1.75
CA ASN A 212 -18.13 -11.86 2.33
C ASN A 212 -17.23 -11.37 3.47
N TYR A 213 -16.44 -12.26 4.09
CA TYR A 213 -15.48 -11.94 5.16
C TYR A 213 -14.10 -11.51 4.64
N LEU A 214 -13.85 -11.59 3.34
CA LEU A 214 -12.58 -11.18 2.74
C LEU A 214 -12.72 -9.85 2.00
N ASP A 215 -11.63 -9.09 2.01
CA ASP A 215 -11.44 -7.83 1.31
C ASP A 215 -10.10 -7.86 0.54
N ALA A 216 -9.87 -6.87 -0.33
CA ALA A 216 -8.63 -6.78 -1.08
C ALA A 216 -8.20 -5.32 -1.35
N CYS A 217 -6.89 -5.07 -1.28
CA CYS A 217 -6.29 -3.77 -1.53
C CYS A 217 -5.09 -3.90 -2.49
N LEU A 218 -4.97 -2.99 -3.46
CA LEU A 218 -3.76 -2.88 -4.29
C LEU A 218 -2.69 -2.11 -3.54
N ILE A 219 -1.47 -2.61 -3.62
CA ILE A 219 -0.25 -1.91 -3.24
C ILE A 219 0.56 -1.71 -4.52
N PRO A 220 0.35 -0.59 -5.24
CA PRO A 220 0.94 -0.33 -6.56
C PRO A 220 2.46 -0.41 -6.56
N ASP A 221 3.09 0.18 -5.53
CA ASP A 221 4.54 0.35 -5.43
C ASP A 221 5.31 -0.98 -5.49
N ILE A 222 4.67 -2.06 -5.06
CA ILE A 222 5.22 -3.42 -5.08
C ILE A 222 4.41 -4.37 -5.96
N SER A 223 3.51 -3.83 -6.81
CA SER A 223 2.61 -4.58 -7.69
C SER A 223 1.92 -5.76 -6.98
N THR A 224 1.49 -5.54 -5.74
CA THR A 224 0.91 -6.59 -4.90
C THR A 224 -0.56 -6.32 -4.67
N LEU A 225 -1.39 -7.32 -4.85
CA LEU A 225 -2.77 -7.35 -4.41
C LEU A 225 -2.83 -8.11 -3.08
N SER A 226 -3.13 -7.41 -1.98
CA SER A 226 -3.32 -8.06 -0.69
C SER A 226 -4.77 -8.48 -0.52
N VAL A 227 -5.02 -9.75 -0.19
CA VAL A 227 -6.32 -10.27 0.25
C VAL A 227 -6.25 -10.52 1.74
N PHE A 228 -7.24 -9.98 2.46
CA PHE A 228 -7.24 -9.96 3.91
C PHE A 228 -8.64 -10.15 4.50
N LYS A 229 -8.71 -10.52 5.78
CA LYS A 229 -9.97 -10.59 6.53
C LYS A 229 -10.52 -9.18 6.79
N LYS A 230 -11.78 -8.94 6.43
CA LYS A 230 -12.48 -7.67 6.67
C LYS A 230 -12.42 -7.27 8.14
N ARG A 231 -12.17 -5.98 8.36
CA ARG A 231 -12.20 -5.30 9.66
C ARG A 231 -13.11 -4.08 9.56
N ASN A 232 -13.53 -3.53 10.69
CA ASN A 232 -14.31 -2.27 10.76
C ASN A 232 -13.44 -1.03 10.48
N GLN A 233 -12.52 -1.08 9.52
CA GLN A 233 -11.63 0.01 9.14
C GLN A 233 -12.05 0.58 7.78
N HIS A 234 -11.81 1.88 7.55
CA HIS A 234 -12.06 2.50 6.26
C HIS A 234 -10.75 2.56 5.47
N ILE A 235 -10.61 1.69 4.48
CA ILE A 235 -9.37 1.57 3.71
C ILE A 235 -9.59 2.18 2.34
N ASP A 236 -8.62 2.97 1.88
CA ASP A 236 -8.64 3.39 0.49
C ASP A 236 -8.42 2.18 -0.43
N GLN A 237 -9.48 1.78 -1.10
CA GLN A 237 -9.47 0.69 -2.06
C GLN A 237 -9.25 1.22 -3.48
N CYS A 238 -8.72 2.43 -3.65
CA CYS A 238 -8.54 3.04 -4.96
C CYS A 238 -7.44 2.34 -5.78
N PHE A 239 -7.86 1.48 -6.73
CA PHE A 239 -7.05 1.05 -7.88
C PHE A 239 -7.04 2.13 -8.99
N ARG A 240 -7.36 3.38 -8.62
CA ARG A 240 -7.74 4.48 -9.51
C ARG A 240 -6.58 5.10 -10.31
N TYR A 241 -5.33 4.78 -9.97
CA TYR A 241 -4.16 5.56 -10.38
C TYR A 241 -3.00 4.73 -10.98
N THR A 242 -3.20 3.44 -11.25
CA THR A 242 -2.10 2.60 -11.77
C THR A 242 -2.22 2.38 -13.27
N GLU A 243 -1.54 3.22 -14.06
CA GLU A 243 -1.53 3.08 -15.53
C GLU A 243 -0.75 1.84 -16.02
N GLU A 244 0.20 1.30 -15.22
CA GLU A 244 0.99 0.11 -15.59
C GLU A 244 1.34 -0.78 -14.38
N VAL A 245 0.56 -1.84 -14.14
CA VAL A 245 1.00 -2.94 -13.25
C VAL A 245 1.61 -4.05 -14.11
N ARG A 246 2.95 -4.07 -14.23
CA ARG A 246 3.67 -5.01 -15.11
C ARG A 246 3.62 -6.47 -14.63
N ARG A 247 3.48 -6.70 -13.32
CA ARG A 247 3.46 -8.04 -12.72
C ARG A 247 2.70 -8.05 -11.37
N LEU A 248 1.41 -8.40 -11.40
CA LEU A 248 0.59 -8.45 -10.18
C LEU A 248 0.85 -9.74 -9.38
N VAL A 249 1.19 -9.61 -8.10
CA VAL A 249 1.36 -10.72 -7.16
C VAL A 249 0.21 -10.73 -6.17
N LEU A 250 -0.40 -11.89 -5.92
CA LEU A 250 -1.42 -12.04 -4.87
C LEU A 250 -0.73 -12.32 -3.53
N LYS A 251 -0.80 -11.36 -2.60
CA LYS A 251 -0.45 -11.58 -1.21
C LYS A 251 -1.68 -12.08 -0.44
N ILE A 252 -1.53 -13.14 0.32
CA ILE A 252 -2.60 -13.69 1.16
C ILE A 252 -2.01 -14.28 2.44
N SER A 253 -2.62 -13.98 3.59
CA SER A 253 -2.25 -14.62 4.85
C SER A 253 -2.74 -16.08 4.88
N VAL A 254 -2.15 -16.95 5.69
CA VAL A 254 -2.68 -18.33 5.86
C VAL A 254 -4.13 -18.31 6.39
N THR A 255 -4.46 -17.37 7.27
CA THR A 255 -5.82 -17.22 7.82
C THR A 255 -6.83 -16.82 6.74
N SER A 256 -6.47 -15.88 5.87
CA SER A 256 -7.32 -15.46 4.76
C SER A 256 -7.40 -16.53 3.67
N LEU A 257 -6.34 -17.32 3.50
CA LEU A 257 -6.30 -18.46 2.59
C LEU A 257 -7.29 -19.55 3.02
N GLU A 258 -7.39 -19.86 4.32
CA GLU A 258 -8.38 -20.82 4.84
C GLU A 258 -9.83 -20.40 4.54
N LEU A 259 -10.15 -19.12 4.78
CA LEU A 259 -11.46 -18.55 4.46
C LEU A 259 -11.75 -18.62 2.95
N LEU A 260 -10.74 -18.38 2.12
CA LEU A 260 -10.86 -18.48 0.68
C LEU A 260 -11.10 -19.93 0.25
N ILE A 261 -10.31 -20.90 0.74
CA ILE A 261 -10.44 -22.32 0.41
C ILE A 261 -11.83 -22.86 0.74
N CYS A 262 -12.41 -22.46 1.88
CA CYS A 262 -13.78 -22.81 2.24
C CYS A 262 -14.79 -22.40 1.14
N SER A 263 -14.58 -21.24 0.51
CA SER A 263 -15.40 -20.74 -0.60
C SER A 263 -15.06 -21.36 -1.96
N LEU A 264 -13.82 -21.81 -2.17
CA LEU A 264 -13.35 -22.35 -3.45
C LEU A 264 -14.05 -23.65 -3.84
N ARG A 265 -14.47 -24.49 -2.89
CA ARG A 265 -15.14 -25.78 -3.18
C ARG A 265 -16.35 -25.65 -4.12
N ILE A 266 -17.03 -24.50 -4.09
CA ILE A 266 -18.23 -24.23 -4.92
C ILE A 266 -17.89 -23.31 -6.11
N ASN A 267 -16.91 -22.41 -5.94
CA ASN A 267 -16.68 -21.28 -6.85
C ASN A 267 -15.27 -21.26 -7.46
N VAL A 268 -14.58 -22.42 -7.50
CA VAL A 268 -13.21 -22.53 -8.01
C VAL A 268 -13.06 -21.99 -9.44
N HIS A 269 -14.01 -22.29 -10.32
CA HIS A 269 -14.02 -21.83 -11.70
C HIS A 269 -14.08 -20.30 -11.82
N ILE A 270 -14.79 -19.64 -10.90
CA ILE A 270 -14.86 -18.19 -10.81
C ILE A 270 -13.52 -17.67 -10.31
N PHE A 271 -12.98 -18.22 -9.23
CA PHE A 271 -11.66 -17.83 -8.73
C PHE A 271 -10.58 -17.96 -9.79
N ASP A 272 -10.52 -19.09 -10.50
CA ASP A 272 -9.61 -19.30 -11.63
C ASP A 272 -9.80 -18.25 -12.73
N TRP A 273 -11.04 -17.97 -13.10
CA TRP A 273 -11.36 -16.92 -14.06
C TRP A 273 -10.87 -15.55 -13.59
N LEU A 274 -11.06 -15.21 -12.31
CA LEU A 274 -10.59 -13.95 -11.72
C LEU A 274 -9.05 -13.84 -11.78
N LEU A 275 -8.33 -14.88 -11.38
CA LEU A 275 -6.87 -14.94 -11.49
C LEU A 275 -6.42 -14.81 -12.96
N PHE A 276 -7.17 -15.42 -13.88
CA PHE A 276 -6.88 -15.37 -15.31
C PHE A 276 -7.03 -13.95 -15.88
N VAL A 277 -8.14 -13.28 -15.57
CA VAL A 277 -8.50 -11.93 -16.03
C VAL A 277 -7.51 -10.89 -15.51
N THR A 278 -7.16 -10.99 -14.22
CA THR A 278 -6.27 -10.06 -13.51
C THR A 278 -4.79 -10.29 -13.82
N LYS A 279 -4.47 -11.40 -14.49
CA LYS A 279 -3.10 -11.79 -14.83
C LYS A 279 -2.18 -11.87 -13.62
N ILE A 280 -2.69 -12.39 -12.50
CA ILE A 280 -1.85 -12.68 -11.32
C ILE A 280 -0.71 -13.61 -11.74
N ALA A 281 0.51 -13.16 -11.49
CA ALA A 281 1.75 -13.79 -11.94
C ALA A 281 2.42 -14.62 -10.84
N GLY A 282 1.83 -14.67 -9.64
CA GLY A 282 2.33 -15.49 -8.54
C GLY A 282 1.80 -15.08 -7.18
N TYR A 283 2.37 -15.69 -6.14
CA TYR A 283 1.82 -15.68 -4.78
C TYR A 283 2.85 -15.30 -3.74
N TYR A 284 2.42 -14.51 -2.76
CA TYR A 284 3.14 -14.24 -1.52
C TYR A 284 2.27 -14.72 -0.35
N ILE A 285 2.68 -15.78 0.30
CA ILE A 285 1.99 -16.37 1.45
C ILE A 285 2.83 -16.20 2.71
N ASP A 286 2.23 -15.61 3.74
CA ASP A 286 2.77 -15.54 5.10
C ASP A 286 1.65 -15.57 6.14
N ASP A 287 1.96 -15.32 7.41
CA ASP A 287 0.96 -15.24 8.48
C ASP A 287 0.58 -13.80 8.86
N THR A 288 0.83 -12.83 7.97
CA THR A 288 0.54 -11.41 8.22
C THR A 288 -0.61 -10.89 7.36
N GLU A 289 -1.56 -10.19 7.98
CA GLU A 289 -2.65 -9.53 7.29
C GLU A 289 -2.24 -8.12 6.89
N TYR A 290 -2.21 -7.84 5.59
CA TYR A 290 -2.03 -6.47 5.08
C TYR A 290 -3.40 -5.93 4.69
N SER A 291 -4.02 -5.15 5.59
CA SER A 291 -5.35 -4.60 5.37
C SER A 291 -5.36 -3.33 4.51
N PHE A 292 -4.22 -2.70 4.27
CA PHE A 292 -4.13 -1.49 3.45
C PHE A 292 -2.75 -1.33 2.84
N ASN A 293 -2.63 -0.42 1.86
CA ASN A 293 -1.34 0.13 1.44
C ASN A 293 -0.93 1.16 2.50
N PRO A 294 0.15 1.03 3.28
CA PRO A 294 0.58 2.12 4.17
C PRO A 294 1.40 3.18 3.43
N ILE A 295 1.18 4.46 3.72
CA ILE A 295 2.17 5.51 3.51
C ILE A 295 3.37 5.16 4.38
N LYS A 296 4.46 4.76 3.71
CA LYS A 296 5.73 4.49 4.35
C LYS A 296 6.43 5.81 4.66
N PHE A 297 7.10 5.87 5.80
CA PHE A 297 8.01 6.97 6.10
C PHE A 297 9.10 7.02 5.03
N HIS A 298 9.24 8.17 4.37
CA HIS A 298 10.32 8.37 3.42
C HIS A 298 11.64 8.40 4.17
N ASN A 299 12.63 7.60 3.75
CA ASN A 299 13.97 7.76 4.28
C ASN A 299 14.54 9.10 3.79
N ILE A 300 14.52 10.10 4.67
CA ILE A 300 14.90 11.47 4.31
C ILE A 300 16.39 11.62 3.99
N CYS A 301 17.24 10.70 4.46
CA CYS A 301 18.67 10.67 4.15
C CYS A 301 19.01 9.64 3.06
N GLY A 302 18.02 8.93 2.51
CA GLY A 302 18.17 8.06 1.35
C GLY A 302 19.17 6.90 1.52
N PHE A 303 19.37 6.41 2.75
CA PHE A 303 20.08 5.15 2.99
C PHE A 303 19.17 3.99 2.58
N VAL A 304 19.73 2.97 1.95
CA VAL A 304 18.95 1.78 1.59
C VAL A 304 18.77 0.95 2.85
N ASN A 305 17.53 0.77 3.30
CA ASN A 305 17.21 -0.28 4.27
C ASN A 305 16.83 -1.52 3.47
N PHE A 306 17.59 -2.61 3.61
CA PHE A 306 17.15 -3.91 3.12
C PHE A 306 16.12 -4.47 4.09
N ASP A 307 14.84 -4.15 3.86
CA ASP A 307 13.73 -4.73 4.60
C ASP A 307 13.58 -6.22 4.21
N GLY A 308 14.23 -7.10 4.97
CA GLY A 308 13.99 -8.54 4.95
C GLY A 308 12.75 -8.93 5.77
N PRO A 309 12.16 -10.11 5.53
CA PRO A 309 11.19 -10.65 6.47
C PRO A 309 11.84 -10.89 7.83
N ILE A 310 11.05 -10.79 8.91
CA ILE A 310 11.47 -11.07 10.28
C ILE A 310 10.92 -12.44 10.69
N LYS A 311 11.74 -13.26 11.34
CA LYS A 311 11.31 -14.58 11.87
C LYS A 311 10.23 -14.38 12.93
N THR A 312 9.09 -15.06 12.75
CA THR A 312 8.03 -15.07 13.77
C THR A 312 8.43 -15.96 14.95
N GLN A 313 8.00 -15.59 16.15
CA GLN A 313 8.07 -16.44 17.34
C GLN A 313 6.82 -17.32 17.49
N ASN A 314 5.76 -17.04 16.72
CA ASN A 314 4.53 -17.80 16.77
C ASN A 314 4.67 -19.16 16.08
N THR A 315 3.81 -20.11 16.46
CA THR A 315 3.69 -21.39 15.76
C THR A 315 3.31 -21.17 14.30
N LEU A 316 4.07 -21.77 13.38
CA LEU A 316 3.82 -21.63 11.95
C LEU A 316 2.52 -22.35 11.57
N LYS A 317 1.76 -21.73 10.67
CA LYS A 317 0.56 -22.34 10.10
C LYS A 317 0.86 -23.06 8.80
N VAL A 318 0.18 -24.17 8.59
CA VAL A 318 0.34 -25.00 7.39
C VAL A 318 -0.34 -24.35 6.20
N VAL A 319 0.38 -24.20 5.10
CA VAL A 319 -0.21 -23.80 3.82
C VAL A 319 -0.92 -25.01 3.22
N SER A 320 -2.25 -24.92 3.08
CA SER A 320 -3.04 -25.99 2.49
C SER A 320 -2.64 -26.23 1.02
N SER A 321 -2.29 -27.48 0.70
CA SER A 321 -1.95 -27.94 -0.64
C SER A 321 -3.13 -27.84 -1.61
N ASP A 322 -4.36 -27.91 -1.11
CA ASP A 322 -5.59 -27.87 -1.91
C ASP A 322 -5.68 -26.57 -2.71
N PHE A 323 -5.09 -25.48 -2.22
CA PHE A 323 -5.10 -24.21 -2.92
C PHE A 323 -4.53 -24.31 -4.34
N PHE A 324 -3.33 -24.87 -4.46
CA PHE A 324 -2.64 -24.95 -5.75
C PHE A 324 -3.21 -26.04 -6.66
N LEU A 325 -3.70 -27.14 -6.07
CA LEU A 325 -4.33 -28.24 -6.81
C LEU A 325 -5.64 -27.79 -7.49
N ASN A 326 -6.34 -26.83 -6.89
CA ASN A 326 -7.59 -26.28 -7.42
C ASN A 326 -7.39 -25.27 -8.56
N LEU A 327 -6.16 -24.87 -8.88
CA LEU A 327 -5.91 -23.92 -9.97
C LEU A 327 -5.94 -24.61 -11.33
N SER A 328 -6.57 -23.98 -12.31
CA SER A 328 -6.51 -24.39 -13.73
C SER A 328 -5.08 -24.42 -14.28
N ASP A 329 -4.82 -25.30 -15.24
CA ASP A 329 -3.50 -25.45 -15.90
C ASP A 329 -2.95 -24.11 -16.44
N VAL A 330 -3.83 -23.25 -16.95
CA VAL A 330 -3.45 -21.94 -17.49
C VAL A 330 -2.90 -21.02 -16.39
N ASN A 331 -3.56 -21.01 -15.22
CA ASN A 331 -3.12 -20.21 -14.09
C ASN A 331 -1.85 -20.80 -13.46
N GLN A 332 -1.76 -22.13 -13.33
CA GLN A 332 -0.55 -22.81 -12.85
C GLN A 332 0.69 -22.47 -13.71
N ARG A 333 0.57 -22.55 -15.05
CA ARG A 333 1.67 -22.23 -15.98
C ARG A 333 2.10 -20.77 -15.96
N ARG A 334 1.23 -19.85 -15.52
CA ARG A 334 1.50 -18.41 -15.40
C ARG A 334 2.30 -18.04 -14.16
N ILE A 335 2.37 -18.93 -13.17
CA ILE A 335 3.12 -18.69 -11.94
C ILE A 335 4.60 -18.50 -12.31
N THR A 336 5.10 -17.30 -12.01
CA THR A 336 6.50 -16.91 -12.19
C THR A 336 7.14 -16.47 -10.87
N TYR A 337 6.32 -16.14 -9.86
CA TYR A 337 6.70 -15.60 -8.56
C TYR A 337 6.13 -16.46 -7.43
N LEU A 338 6.99 -16.94 -6.53
CA LEU A 338 6.55 -17.59 -5.29
C LEU A 338 7.36 -17.06 -4.12
N ARG A 339 6.66 -16.69 -3.05
CA ARG A 339 7.25 -16.23 -1.80
C ARG A 339 6.51 -16.84 -0.62
N PHE A 340 7.24 -17.54 0.24
CA PHE A 340 6.77 -18.15 1.48
C PHE A 340 7.58 -17.58 2.64
N VAL A 341 6.91 -17.04 3.65
CA VAL A 341 7.56 -16.44 4.83
C VAL A 341 6.82 -16.86 6.09
N ASN A 342 7.51 -17.37 7.11
CA ASN A 342 6.91 -17.72 8.41
C ASN A 342 5.69 -18.66 8.29
N VAL A 343 5.80 -19.70 7.46
CA VAL A 343 4.72 -20.69 7.25
C VAL A 343 5.29 -22.10 7.20
N ASP A 344 4.44 -23.09 7.44
CA ASP A 344 4.79 -24.49 7.27
C ASP A 344 4.37 -24.94 5.87
N ILE A 345 5.33 -25.44 5.07
CA ILE A 345 5.13 -25.83 3.68
C ILE A 345 5.68 -27.23 3.42
N CYS A 346 4.88 -28.07 2.76
CA CYS A 346 5.31 -29.39 2.30
C CYS A 346 5.75 -29.31 0.83
N PHE A 347 7.06 -29.40 0.57
CA PHE A 347 7.61 -29.30 -0.80
C PHE A 347 7.12 -30.39 -1.74
N ASP A 348 6.93 -31.61 -1.24
CA ASP A 348 6.48 -32.75 -2.05
C ASP A 348 5.11 -32.48 -2.69
N LEU A 349 4.25 -31.72 -2.02
CA LEU A 349 2.92 -31.35 -2.52
C LEU A 349 2.95 -30.19 -3.52
N ILE A 350 3.98 -29.32 -3.46
CA ILE A 350 4.12 -28.18 -4.36
C ILE A 350 4.96 -28.56 -5.59
N LYS A 351 5.84 -29.57 -5.50
CA LYS A 351 6.73 -30.03 -6.59
C LYS A 351 6.04 -30.24 -7.95
N PRO A 352 4.86 -30.88 -8.06
CA PRO A 352 4.15 -31.02 -9.34
C PRO A 352 3.77 -29.67 -9.98
N LEU A 353 3.39 -28.68 -9.16
CA LEU A 353 3.10 -27.31 -9.60
C LEU A 353 4.36 -26.64 -10.13
N LEU A 354 5.48 -26.78 -9.42
CA LEU A 354 6.74 -26.14 -9.76
C LEU A 354 7.26 -26.63 -11.10
N ASN A 355 7.14 -27.93 -11.40
CA ASN A 355 7.58 -28.53 -12.68
C ASN A 355 6.78 -28.01 -13.88
N ARG A 356 5.51 -27.62 -13.70
CA ARG A 356 4.63 -27.11 -14.78
C ARG A 356 4.77 -25.61 -15.04
N SER A 357 5.44 -24.89 -14.15
CA SER A 357 5.46 -23.43 -14.11
C SER A 357 6.79 -22.84 -14.61
N ARG A 358 6.80 -21.54 -14.94
CA ARG A 358 7.99 -20.79 -15.39
C ARG A 358 8.51 -19.88 -14.27
N ILE A 359 8.73 -20.46 -13.09
CA ILE A 359 9.18 -19.70 -11.93
C ILE A 359 10.55 -19.08 -12.20
N THR A 360 10.63 -17.77 -11.96
CA THR A 360 11.86 -16.98 -12.07
C THR A 360 12.25 -16.34 -10.74
N PHE A 361 11.31 -16.28 -9.78
CA PHE A 361 11.52 -15.77 -8.44
C PHE A 361 11.00 -16.79 -7.43
N LEU A 362 11.87 -17.23 -6.53
CA LEU A 362 11.54 -18.09 -5.40
C LEU A 362 12.15 -17.52 -4.12
N GLU A 363 11.31 -17.27 -3.12
CA GLU A 363 11.72 -16.90 -1.77
C GLU A 363 11.09 -17.84 -0.76
N ILE A 364 11.92 -18.45 0.08
CA ILE A 364 11.49 -19.22 1.25
C ILE A 364 12.27 -18.68 2.44
N SER A 365 11.58 -18.25 3.49
CA SER A 365 12.22 -17.61 4.64
C SER A 365 11.55 -18.02 5.94
N TYR A 366 12.33 -18.54 6.88
CA TYR A 366 11.86 -18.97 8.20
C TYR A 366 10.65 -19.91 8.14
N CYS A 367 10.63 -20.79 7.15
CA CYS A 367 9.59 -21.79 7.00
C CYS A 367 10.04 -23.07 7.71
N ASN A 368 9.12 -23.79 8.33
CA ASN A 368 9.41 -25.17 8.75
C ASN A 368 9.37 -26.02 7.49
N ILE A 369 10.45 -26.76 7.28
CA ILE A 369 10.59 -27.67 6.16
C ILE A 369 10.89 -28.99 6.82
N ALA A 370 9.94 -29.92 6.73
CA ALA A 370 10.04 -31.23 7.35
C ALA A 370 11.47 -31.76 7.21
N ALA A 371 12.09 -32.12 8.35
CA ALA A 371 13.49 -32.50 8.44
C ALA A 371 13.80 -33.62 7.43
N GLY A 372 14.29 -33.26 6.25
CA GLY A 372 14.41 -34.20 5.13
C GLY A 372 14.16 -33.60 3.76
N SER A 373 13.27 -32.61 3.61
CA SER A 373 12.93 -32.05 2.29
C SER A 373 14.14 -31.31 1.68
N LYS A 374 14.46 -31.64 0.44
CA LYS A 374 15.68 -31.14 -0.22
C LYS A 374 15.33 -29.99 -1.14
N ILE A 375 16.08 -28.89 -1.12
CA ILE A 375 15.98 -27.89 -2.19
C ILE A 375 16.35 -28.53 -3.53
N THR A 376 17.25 -29.53 -3.54
CA THR A 376 17.54 -30.36 -4.72
C THR A 376 16.35 -31.09 -5.33
N ASP A 377 15.24 -31.29 -4.62
CA ASP A 377 13.99 -31.78 -5.24
C ASP A 377 13.40 -30.77 -6.25
N LEU A 378 13.93 -29.54 -6.27
CA LEU A 378 13.59 -28.44 -7.18
C LEU A 378 14.69 -28.21 -8.23
N SER A 379 15.56 -29.20 -8.49
CA SER A 379 16.75 -29.07 -9.33
C SER A 379 16.49 -28.45 -10.71
N GLU A 380 15.42 -28.85 -11.41
CA GLU A 380 15.05 -28.27 -12.71
C GLU A 380 14.62 -26.79 -12.62
N ILE A 381 14.04 -26.38 -11.49
CA ILE A 381 13.56 -25.01 -11.28
C ILE A 381 14.75 -24.09 -10.97
N ILE A 382 15.67 -24.52 -10.10
CA ILE A 382 16.83 -23.72 -9.67
C ILE A 382 17.67 -23.25 -10.87
N LEU A 383 17.88 -24.13 -11.85
CA LEU A 383 18.61 -23.81 -13.07
C LEU A 383 17.93 -22.71 -13.93
N ARG A 384 16.63 -22.46 -13.73
CA ARG A 384 15.83 -21.46 -14.46
C ARG A 384 15.57 -20.18 -13.65
N LEU A 385 15.91 -20.14 -12.36
CA LEU A 385 15.66 -18.99 -11.49
C LEU A 385 16.54 -17.79 -11.85
N ASN A 386 15.94 -16.59 -11.79
CA ASN A 386 16.67 -15.32 -11.78
C ASN A 386 16.92 -14.85 -10.35
N VAL A 387 16.01 -15.15 -9.42
CA VAL A 387 16.08 -14.76 -8.02
C VAL A 387 15.81 -15.97 -7.15
N LEU A 388 16.75 -16.27 -6.26
CA LEU A 388 16.62 -17.29 -5.22
C LEU A 388 16.93 -16.65 -3.87
N LYS A 389 15.98 -16.77 -2.94
CA LYS A 389 16.15 -16.29 -1.57
C LYS A 389 15.81 -17.40 -0.60
N LEU A 390 16.79 -17.77 0.20
CA LEU A 390 16.69 -18.79 1.24
C LEU A 390 17.16 -18.14 2.54
N ARG A 391 16.32 -18.21 3.58
CA ARG A 391 16.67 -17.72 4.92
C ARG A 391 16.38 -18.76 5.98
N ASP A 392 17.34 -18.98 6.86
CA ASP A 392 17.28 -20.00 7.92
C ASP A 392 17.23 -21.43 7.34
N PHE A 393 18.14 -21.71 6.39
CA PHE A 393 18.21 -22.98 5.67
C PHE A 393 19.50 -23.76 5.92
N LYS A 394 19.38 -25.07 6.07
CA LYS A 394 20.52 -25.99 6.00
C LYS A 394 20.73 -26.48 4.56
N LEU A 395 21.83 -26.08 3.94
CA LEU A 395 22.22 -26.43 2.58
C LEU A 395 22.96 -27.79 2.57
N ARG A 396 22.74 -28.57 1.50
CA ARG A 396 23.50 -29.78 1.20
C ARG A 396 24.52 -29.51 0.08
N PRO A 397 25.54 -30.36 -0.08
CA PRO A 397 26.52 -30.22 -1.17
C PRO A 397 25.88 -30.12 -2.57
N ASP A 398 24.85 -30.92 -2.84
CA ASP A 398 24.15 -30.89 -4.13
C ASP A 398 23.41 -29.57 -4.38
N ASP A 399 22.90 -28.90 -3.33
CA ASP A 399 22.28 -27.57 -3.46
C ASP A 399 23.30 -26.53 -3.91
N ILE A 400 24.52 -26.58 -3.36
CA ILE A 400 25.63 -25.69 -3.76
C ILE A 400 25.98 -25.93 -5.24
N TYR A 401 26.12 -27.19 -5.64
CA TYR A 401 26.42 -27.54 -7.03
C TYR A 401 25.38 -26.95 -8.00
N LEU A 402 24.09 -27.07 -7.69
CA LEU A 402 23.00 -26.52 -8.50
C LEU A 402 23.03 -24.99 -8.55
N ILE A 403 23.29 -24.33 -7.41
CA ILE A 403 23.42 -22.86 -7.36
C ILE A 403 24.56 -22.41 -8.28
N LEU A 404 25.71 -23.07 -8.26
CA LEU A 404 26.86 -22.71 -9.11
C LEU A 404 26.57 -22.84 -10.61
N HIS A 405 25.74 -23.81 -11.00
CA HIS A 405 25.34 -24.04 -12.40
C HIS A 405 24.12 -23.21 -12.85
N SER A 406 23.53 -22.42 -11.97
CA SER A 406 22.35 -21.62 -12.26
C SER A 406 22.67 -20.28 -12.93
N LYS A 407 21.65 -19.65 -13.53
CA LYS A 407 21.71 -18.28 -14.08
C LYS A 407 21.18 -17.22 -13.11
N ILE A 408 21.22 -17.50 -11.80
CA ILE A 408 20.70 -16.62 -10.76
C ILE A 408 21.43 -15.27 -10.79
N LYS A 409 20.63 -14.19 -10.74
CA LYS A 409 21.11 -12.80 -10.68
C LYS A 409 21.05 -12.24 -9.26
N VAL A 410 20.09 -12.69 -8.45
CA VAL A 410 19.94 -12.28 -7.05
C VAL A 410 19.91 -13.53 -6.18
N LEU A 411 20.95 -13.72 -5.38
CA LEU A 411 21.10 -14.83 -4.47
C LEU A 411 21.12 -14.31 -3.03
N ILE A 412 20.15 -14.73 -2.22
CA ILE A 412 20.13 -14.49 -0.78
C ILE A 412 20.19 -15.85 -0.08
N LEU A 413 21.23 -16.06 0.71
CA LEU A 413 21.46 -17.21 1.56
C LEU A 413 21.77 -16.69 2.96
N SER A 414 20.77 -16.12 3.64
CA SER A 414 20.95 -15.48 4.95
C SER A 414 20.62 -16.43 6.09
N ASN A 415 21.40 -16.44 7.17
CA ASN A 415 21.31 -17.41 8.26
C ASN A 415 21.32 -18.87 7.77
N CYS A 416 22.12 -19.16 6.73
CA CYS A 416 22.25 -20.49 6.15
C CYS A 416 23.52 -21.18 6.64
N THR A 417 23.44 -22.50 6.85
CA THR A 417 24.60 -23.35 7.21
C THR A 417 24.65 -24.60 6.33
N LEU A 418 25.72 -25.39 6.40
CA LEU A 418 25.72 -26.74 5.85
C LEU A 418 25.04 -27.74 6.80
N ASN A 419 24.53 -28.84 6.23
CA ASN A 419 24.03 -29.98 6.99
C ASN A 419 25.18 -30.73 7.69
N ASP A 420 24.94 -31.18 8.93
CA ASP A 420 25.95 -31.86 9.75
C ASP A 420 26.47 -33.15 9.08
N GLY A 421 27.79 -33.34 9.07
CA GLY A 421 28.45 -34.54 8.50
C GLY A 421 28.69 -34.52 6.98
N SER A 422 28.35 -33.43 6.27
CA SER A 422 28.68 -33.33 4.84
C SER A 422 30.18 -33.06 4.63
N VAL A 423 30.94 -34.07 4.20
CA VAL A 423 32.26 -33.85 3.60
C VAL A 423 32.02 -33.20 2.24
N PHE A 424 32.69 -32.08 1.99
CA PHE A 424 32.50 -31.28 0.79
C PHE A 424 33.65 -31.54 -0.20
N PRO A 425 33.48 -32.41 -1.20
CA PRO A 425 34.57 -32.76 -2.10
C PRO A 425 34.63 -31.72 -3.22
N PHE A 426 35.27 -30.58 -2.97
CA PHE A 426 35.61 -29.68 -4.07
C PHE A 426 36.81 -30.25 -4.84
N ASN A 427 36.59 -30.67 -6.09
CA ASN A 427 37.67 -30.84 -7.06
C ASN A 427 37.43 -29.87 -8.22
N LEU A 428 37.99 -28.67 -8.11
CA LEU A 428 37.85 -27.58 -9.10
C LEU A 428 38.72 -27.77 -10.34
N ASN A 429 39.38 -28.91 -10.46
CA ASN A 429 40.22 -29.20 -11.60
C ASN A 429 39.38 -29.72 -12.78
N LYS A 430 39.27 -28.82 -13.78
CA LYS A 430 39.01 -29.04 -15.22
C LYS A 430 37.56 -28.85 -15.69
N ARG A 431 37.39 -27.82 -16.54
CA ARG A 431 36.38 -27.66 -17.62
C ARG A 431 34.91 -27.33 -17.30
N TYR A 432 34.51 -27.02 -16.08
CA TYR A 432 33.13 -26.57 -15.81
C TYR A 432 32.97 -25.05 -15.86
N VAL A 433 32.05 -24.57 -16.70
CA VAL A 433 31.64 -23.16 -16.78
C VAL A 433 30.50 -22.94 -15.79
N TYR A 434 30.83 -22.51 -14.56
CA TYR A 434 29.80 -22.11 -13.59
C TYR A 434 29.07 -20.86 -14.10
N GLU A 435 27.80 -21.02 -14.48
CA GLU A 435 26.99 -19.96 -15.07
C GLU A 435 26.73 -18.80 -14.09
N ILE A 436 26.69 -19.07 -12.77
CA ILE A 436 26.40 -18.03 -11.77
C ILE A 436 27.45 -16.91 -11.80
N ALA A 437 28.72 -17.27 -12.07
CA ALA A 437 29.82 -16.31 -12.17
C ALA A 437 29.60 -15.29 -13.31
N LYS A 438 28.79 -15.60 -14.33
CA LYS A 438 28.47 -14.65 -15.41
C LYS A 438 27.19 -13.85 -15.16
N ASN A 439 26.38 -14.23 -14.18
CA ASN A 439 25.01 -13.71 -14.04
C ASN A 439 24.73 -12.98 -12.72
N LEU A 440 25.44 -13.33 -11.64
CA LEU A 440 25.16 -12.82 -10.30
C LEU A 440 25.39 -11.31 -10.20
N ARG A 441 24.39 -10.58 -9.70
CA ARG A 441 24.40 -9.13 -9.48
C ARG A 441 24.23 -8.73 -8.03
N MET A 442 23.51 -9.52 -7.24
CA MET A 442 23.32 -9.29 -5.81
C MET A 442 23.56 -10.57 -5.05
N LEU A 443 24.41 -10.48 -4.02
CA LEU A 443 24.72 -11.55 -3.09
C LEU A 443 24.44 -11.08 -1.66
N ASP A 444 23.65 -11.84 -0.91
CA ASP A 444 23.47 -11.66 0.53
C ASP A 444 23.72 -13.00 1.21
N ILE A 445 24.79 -13.09 1.99
CA ILE A 445 25.16 -14.25 2.80
C ILE A 445 25.21 -13.88 4.29
N SER A 446 24.45 -12.86 4.68
CA SER A 446 24.47 -12.34 6.05
C SER A 446 24.10 -13.42 7.08
N SER A 447 24.77 -13.41 8.23
CA SER A 447 24.59 -14.36 9.35
C SER A 447 24.79 -15.83 8.98
N SER A 448 25.36 -16.12 7.81
CA SER A 448 25.56 -17.48 7.34
C SER A 448 26.94 -18.03 7.70
N LYS A 449 27.03 -19.36 7.70
CA LYS A 449 28.29 -20.10 7.85
C LYS A 449 28.50 -21.02 6.65
N LEU A 450 29.35 -20.59 5.72
CA LEU A 450 29.48 -21.23 4.39
C LEU A 450 30.94 -21.59 4.05
N PRO A 451 31.17 -22.56 3.14
CA PRO A 451 32.51 -22.92 2.65
C PRO A 451 33.20 -21.73 1.97
N MET A 452 34.50 -21.59 2.21
CA MET A 452 35.29 -20.48 1.68
C MET A 452 35.33 -20.52 0.15
N LEU A 453 35.61 -21.70 -0.42
CA LEU A 453 35.67 -21.87 -1.88
C LEU A 453 34.34 -21.48 -2.55
N PHE A 454 33.20 -21.86 -1.96
CA PHE A 454 31.89 -21.53 -2.51
C PHE A 454 31.68 -20.01 -2.58
N VAL A 455 31.93 -19.30 -1.47
CA VAL A 455 31.79 -17.83 -1.42
C VAL A 455 32.75 -17.15 -2.38
N GLN A 456 34.00 -17.61 -2.47
CA GLN A 456 34.97 -17.08 -3.42
C GLN A 456 34.46 -17.16 -4.87
N PHE A 457 33.82 -18.27 -5.28
CA PHE A 457 33.23 -18.38 -6.61
C PHE A 457 32.11 -17.38 -6.87
N LEU A 458 31.22 -17.17 -5.90
CA LEU A 458 30.15 -16.20 -6.03
C LEU A 458 30.72 -14.78 -6.21
N CYS A 459 31.76 -14.44 -5.45
CA CYS A 459 32.46 -13.16 -5.54
C CYS A 459 33.23 -12.96 -6.86
N PHE A 460 33.56 -14.02 -7.61
CA PHE A 460 34.16 -13.85 -8.93
C PHE A 460 33.23 -13.20 -9.95
N SER A 461 31.92 -13.17 -9.70
CA SER A 461 31.00 -12.72 -10.73
C SER A 461 31.29 -11.30 -11.22
N SER A 462 31.48 -11.14 -12.52
CA SER A 462 31.85 -9.86 -13.13
C SER A 462 30.77 -8.80 -13.01
N ASN A 463 29.52 -9.22 -12.79
CA ASN A 463 28.34 -8.36 -12.73
C ASN A 463 27.88 -8.07 -11.29
N LEU A 464 28.63 -8.52 -10.27
CA LEU A 464 28.24 -8.37 -8.87
C LEU A 464 28.29 -6.89 -8.46
N GLU A 465 27.12 -6.30 -8.25
CA GLU A 465 26.89 -4.89 -7.92
C GLU A 465 26.65 -4.70 -6.42
N ASN A 466 25.98 -5.64 -5.75
CA ASN A 466 25.59 -5.52 -4.34
C ASN A 466 26.01 -6.74 -3.54
N MET A 467 26.59 -6.52 -2.36
CA MET A 467 27.08 -7.58 -1.50
C MET A 467 26.79 -7.30 -0.02
N ASN A 468 26.11 -8.24 0.65
CA ASN A 468 25.91 -8.23 2.09
C ASN A 468 26.56 -9.47 2.72
N ILE A 469 27.55 -9.23 3.59
CA ILE A 469 28.33 -10.23 4.33
C ILE A 469 28.32 -9.93 5.82
N SER A 470 27.23 -9.31 6.30
CA SER A 470 27.07 -8.93 7.70
C SER A 470 27.01 -10.16 8.60
N CYS A 471 27.69 -10.17 9.75
CA CYS A 471 27.75 -11.30 10.69
C CYS A 471 28.13 -12.66 10.05
N PHE A 472 28.90 -12.65 8.96
CA PHE A 472 29.24 -13.86 8.21
C PHE A 472 30.48 -14.59 8.77
N GLU A 473 30.43 -15.93 8.75
CA GLU A 473 31.56 -16.79 9.10
C GLU A 473 31.91 -17.77 7.97
N PHE A 474 33.21 -18.02 7.79
CA PHE A 474 33.64 -19.16 6.99
C PHE A 474 33.55 -20.47 7.80
N LEU A 475 33.22 -21.57 7.13
CA LEU A 475 33.49 -22.90 7.67
C LEU A 475 35.01 -23.14 7.75
N PRO A 476 35.50 -23.83 8.78
CA PRO A 476 36.90 -24.23 8.87
C PRO A 476 37.28 -25.10 7.66
N GLU A 477 38.34 -24.75 6.94
CA GLU A 477 38.89 -25.54 5.83
C GLU A 477 40.41 -25.70 6.00
N ASP A 478 40.93 -26.89 5.67
CA ASP A 478 42.33 -27.28 5.92
C ASP A 478 43.36 -26.63 4.96
N SER A 479 42.93 -25.96 3.89
CA SER A 479 43.88 -25.38 2.93
C SER A 479 43.37 -24.11 2.23
N PHE A 480 44.15 -23.04 2.35
CA PHE A 480 43.95 -21.78 1.63
C PHE A 480 44.60 -21.85 0.25
N SER A 481 43.81 -21.95 -0.83
CA SER A 481 44.33 -21.78 -2.19
C SER A 481 44.31 -20.30 -2.60
N SER A 482 45.48 -19.71 -2.86
CA SER A 482 45.62 -18.33 -3.33
C SER A 482 45.07 -18.18 -4.76
N LEU A 483 43.83 -17.72 -4.91
CA LEU A 483 43.28 -17.32 -6.21
C LEU A 483 43.63 -15.85 -6.51
N LYS A 484 43.85 -15.52 -7.79
CA LYS A 484 44.17 -14.15 -8.23
C LYS A 484 42.94 -13.24 -8.07
N TYR A 485 43.03 -12.28 -7.16
CA TYR A 485 41.97 -11.29 -6.93
C TYR A 485 41.93 -10.22 -8.04
N SER A 486 40.74 -10.00 -8.60
CA SER A 486 40.45 -8.89 -9.51
C SER A 486 39.89 -7.70 -8.74
N TYR A 487 40.11 -6.49 -9.26
CA TYR A 487 39.49 -5.29 -8.72
C TYR A 487 37.97 -5.36 -8.90
N LYS A 488 37.21 -5.05 -7.83
CA LYS A 488 35.75 -5.08 -7.84
C LYS A 488 35.19 -3.72 -7.44
N LYS A 489 34.04 -3.39 -8.02
CA LYS A 489 33.29 -2.18 -7.70
C LYS A 489 31.86 -2.55 -7.37
N PHE A 490 31.47 -2.26 -6.13
CA PHE A 490 30.10 -2.42 -5.66
C PHE A 490 29.35 -1.09 -5.69
N ASP A 491 28.06 -1.14 -5.95
CA ASP A 491 27.14 -0.07 -5.61
C ASP A 491 26.86 -0.06 -4.11
N CYS A 492 26.67 -1.23 -3.51
CA CYS A 492 26.47 -1.39 -2.06
C CYS A 492 27.29 -2.55 -1.50
N LEU A 493 28.04 -2.27 -0.43
CA LEU A 493 28.78 -3.25 0.36
C LEU A 493 28.39 -3.13 1.84
N GLU A 494 27.81 -4.19 2.39
CA GLU A 494 27.39 -4.25 3.80
C GLU A 494 28.19 -5.31 4.56
N ILE A 495 28.84 -4.87 5.64
CA ILE A 495 29.69 -5.69 6.50
C ILE A 495 29.36 -5.34 7.97
N ASN A 496 28.07 -5.34 8.30
CA ASN A 496 27.61 -5.05 9.67
C ASN A 496 27.95 -6.24 10.57
N HIS A 497 28.17 -6.00 11.87
CA HIS A 497 28.68 -7.04 12.79
C HIS A 497 29.90 -7.75 12.19
N TYR A 498 30.91 -6.97 11.77
CA TYR A 498 32.11 -7.53 11.16
C TYR A 498 32.81 -8.48 12.13
N ILE A 499 33.01 -9.73 11.70
CA ILE A 499 33.79 -10.74 12.41
C ILE A 499 35.21 -10.73 11.79
N PRO A 500 36.26 -10.37 12.56
CA PRO A 500 37.62 -10.33 12.03
C PRO A 500 38.03 -11.67 11.42
N ASN A 501 38.39 -11.62 10.13
CA ASN A 501 38.81 -12.80 9.40
C ASN A 501 39.79 -12.41 8.30
N ASP A 502 41.00 -12.97 8.32
CA ASP A 502 42.05 -12.59 7.37
C ASP A 502 41.74 -13.04 5.94
N SER A 503 41.08 -14.19 5.75
CA SER A 503 40.60 -14.62 4.43
C SER A 503 39.57 -13.63 3.86
N LEU A 504 38.69 -13.08 4.70
CA LEU A 504 37.74 -12.06 4.31
C LEU A 504 38.43 -10.72 3.98
N LYS A 505 39.43 -10.31 4.78
CA LYS A 505 40.25 -9.13 4.45
C LYS A 505 40.95 -9.28 3.11
N CYS A 506 41.55 -10.44 2.84
CA CYS A 506 42.18 -10.74 1.55
C CYS A 506 41.18 -10.67 0.40
N LEU A 507 39.97 -11.23 0.59
CA LEU A 507 38.88 -11.17 -0.40
C LEU A 507 38.49 -9.73 -0.74
N LEU A 508 38.51 -8.83 0.24
CA LEU A 508 38.04 -7.45 0.12
C LEU A 508 39.15 -6.42 -0.16
N MET A 509 40.41 -6.85 -0.25
CA MET A 509 41.58 -5.97 -0.32
C MET A 509 41.56 -4.99 -1.52
N LYS A 510 40.95 -5.38 -2.65
CA LYS A 510 40.89 -4.57 -3.89
C LYS A 510 39.45 -4.20 -4.27
N VAL A 511 38.64 -3.85 -3.27
CA VAL A 511 37.24 -3.49 -3.45
C VAL A 511 37.04 -1.98 -3.37
N SER A 512 36.23 -1.46 -4.29
CA SER A 512 35.61 -0.13 -4.21
C SER A 512 34.11 -0.27 -4.01
N ALA A 513 33.49 0.70 -3.35
CA ALA A 513 32.05 0.73 -3.13
C ALA A 513 31.52 2.18 -3.23
N ASN A 514 30.32 2.37 -3.78
CA ASN A 514 29.61 3.66 -3.70
C ASN A 514 28.99 3.84 -2.30
N SER A 515 28.40 2.78 -1.74
CA SER A 515 27.84 2.73 -0.38
C SER A 515 28.56 1.68 0.47
N LEU A 516 28.94 2.04 1.69
CA LEU A 516 29.59 1.16 2.65
C LEU A 516 28.87 1.20 4.00
N SER A 517 28.50 0.04 4.53
CA SER A 517 27.89 -0.12 5.86
C SER A 517 28.79 -0.96 6.77
N LEU A 518 29.12 -0.43 7.95
CA LEU A 518 29.99 -1.04 8.96
C LEU A 518 29.36 -0.92 10.36
N CYS A 519 28.08 -1.24 10.48
CA CYS A 519 27.32 -1.09 11.72
C CYS A 519 27.65 -2.18 12.75
N PHE A 520 27.37 -1.93 14.03
CA PHE A 520 27.43 -2.94 15.10
C PHE A 520 28.75 -3.72 15.22
N SER A 521 29.90 -3.05 15.10
CA SER A 521 31.20 -3.70 15.25
C SER A 521 31.48 -4.03 16.72
N ASN A 522 31.95 -5.24 17.03
CA ASN A 522 32.30 -5.66 18.40
C ASN A 522 33.39 -4.76 19.01
N ALA A 523 34.42 -4.45 18.22
CA ALA A 523 35.37 -3.39 18.52
C ALA A 523 35.62 -2.55 17.28
N PHE A 524 35.38 -1.24 17.35
CA PHE A 524 35.54 -0.36 16.18
C PHE A 524 36.98 -0.36 15.62
N ASN A 525 37.97 -0.71 16.45
CA ASN A 525 39.35 -0.90 15.99
C ASN A 525 39.48 -1.97 14.89
N GLU A 526 38.60 -2.98 14.87
CA GLU A 526 38.61 -4.08 13.90
C GLU A 526 38.24 -3.61 12.49
N VAL A 527 37.44 -2.54 12.37
CA VAL A 527 37.02 -1.99 11.08
C VAL A 527 37.94 -0.87 10.56
N ILE A 528 38.96 -0.46 11.32
CA ILE A 528 39.93 0.58 10.91
C ILE A 528 40.58 0.27 9.57
N TYR A 529 40.81 -1.01 9.27
CA TYR A 529 41.38 -1.44 8.00
C TYR A 529 40.61 -0.85 6.80
N PHE A 530 39.28 -0.78 6.84
CA PHE A 530 38.45 -0.24 5.76
C PHE A 530 38.67 1.27 5.54
N PHE A 531 39.02 2.01 6.60
CA PHE A 531 39.34 3.44 6.54
C PHE A 531 40.76 3.71 5.99
N ARG A 532 41.57 2.67 5.81
CA ARG A 532 42.91 2.73 5.19
C ARG A 532 42.94 2.17 3.77
N ALA A 533 41.86 1.52 3.34
CA ALA A 533 41.74 0.94 2.01
C ALA A 533 41.55 2.04 0.95
N VAL A 534 42.61 2.33 0.19
CA VAL A 534 42.66 3.42 -0.81
C VAL A 534 41.51 3.36 -1.82
N ALA A 535 41.11 2.16 -2.24
CA ALA A 535 40.01 1.97 -3.17
C ALA A 535 38.66 2.44 -2.60
N LEU A 536 38.37 2.14 -1.33
CA LEU A 536 37.16 2.57 -0.62
C LEU A 536 37.21 4.09 -0.33
N ILE A 537 38.34 4.58 0.17
CA ILE A 537 38.57 6.00 0.47
C ILE A 537 38.22 6.90 -0.72
N ASN A 538 38.57 6.47 -1.93
CA ASN A 538 38.32 7.24 -3.14
C ASN A 538 36.92 7.01 -3.75
N SER A 539 36.19 5.95 -3.39
CA SER A 539 34.93 5.60 -4.04
C SER A 539 33.67 5.88 -3.21
N VAL A 540 33.76 5.75 -1.88
CA VAL A 540 32.58 5.79 -0.99
C VAL A 540 31.96 7.18 -0.97
N LYS A 541 30.64 7.21 -1.19
CA LYS A 541 29.76 8.39 -1.15
C LYS A 541 28.75 8.33 -0.02
N TYR A 542 28.40 7.12 0.41
CA TYR A 542 27.45 6.83 1.49
C TYR A 542 28.13 5.95 2.52
N LEU A 543 28.22 6.43 3.76
CA LEU A 543 28.82 5.69 4.85
C LEU A 543 27.83 5.54 6.01
N ASP A 544 27.56 4.31 6.40
CA ASP A 544 26.77 3.97 7.59
C ASP A 544 27.68 3.35 8.66
N LEU A 545 27.75 4.03 9.81
CA LEU A 545 28.47 3.59 11.01
C LEU A 545 27.52 3.49 12.21
N SER A 546 26.22 3.24 11.97
CA SER A 546 25.22 3.14 13.04
C SER A 546 25.55 2.06 14.06
N ASP A 547 25.03 2.25 15.28
CA ASP A 547 25.10 1.31 16.40
C ASP A 547 26.55 0.86 16.71
N ASN A 548 27.51 1.79 16.60
CA ASN A 548 28.91 1.60 16.98
C ASN A 548 29.27 2.51 18.15
N ILE A 549 30.14 2.05 19.05
CA ILE A 549 30.76 2.92 20.05
C ILE A 549 31.95 3.63 19.40
N LEU A 550 31.75 4.89 18.98
CA LEU A 550 32.77 5.70 18.31
C LEU A 550 33.48 6.64 19.29
N PRO A 551 34.79 6.49 19.52
CA PRO A 551 35.61 7.54 20.12
C PRO A 551 35.69 8.81 19.24
N SER A 552 35.81 9.98 19.86
CA SER A 552 35.74 11.27 19.15
C SER A 552 36.77 11.42 18.02
N TYR A 553 37.99 10.91 18.20
CA TYR A 553 39.05 10.98 17.20
C TYR A 553 38.75 10.16 15.94
N PHE A 554 37.83 9.18 15.98
CA PHE A 554 37.45 8.39 14.80
C PHE A 554 36.65 9.18 13.78
N LEU A 555 35.97 10.24 14.20
CA LEU A 555 35.31 11.15 13.25
C LEU A 555 36.32 11.84 12.33
N ASN A 556 37.58 12.00 12.76
CA ASN A 556 38.65 12.48 11.89
C ASN A 556 38.98 11.49 10.75
N LEU A 557 38.79 10.17 10.96
CA LEU A 557 39.00 9.17 9.91
C LEU A 557 37.89 9.21 8.85
N VAL A 558 36.68 9.61 9.23
CA VAL A 558 35.58 9.78 8.27
C VAL A 558 35.95 10.83 7.20
N ASP A 559 36.74 11.84 7.57
CA ASP A 559 37.23 12.85 6.63
C ASP A 559 38.18 12.28 5.56
N TYR A 560 38.70 11.06 5.72
CA TYR A 560 39.53 10.44 4.67
C TYR A 560 38.73 10.19 3.40
N PHE A 561 37.42 9.89 3.51
CA PHE A 561 36.55 9.65 2.37
C PHE A 561 36.31 10.92 1.54
N LYS A 562 37.05 11.04 0.43
CA LYS A 562 37.11 12.28 -0.37
C LYS A 562 35.80 12.65 -1.05
N ASN A 563 34.92 11.67 -1.28
CA ASN A 563 33.69 11.81 -2.05
C ASN A 563 32.42 11.66 -1.18
N LEU A 564 32.56 11.69 0.14
CA LEU A 564 31.46 11.44 1.07
C LEU A 564 30.39 12.54 0.98
N LYS A 565 29.15 12.12 0.72
CA LYS A 565 27.96 12.99 0.61
C LYS A 565 26.92 12.69 1.68
N ARG A 566 26.85 11.43 2.15
CA ARG A 566 25.93 11.06 3.23
C ARG A 566 26.62 10.27 4.31
N LEU A 567 26.30 10.62 5.55
CA LEU A 567 26.85 9.98 6.73
C LEU A 567 25.71 9.62 7.68
N LYS A 568 25.74 8.38 8.18
CA LYS A 568 24.80 7.90 9.18
C LYS A 568 25.55 7.41 10.41
N LEU A 569 25.19 8.01 11.55
CA LEU A 569 25.77 7.79 12.88
C LEU A 569 24.64 7.51 13.89
N SER A 570 23.59 6.81 13.45
CA SER A 570 22.45 6.50 14.31
C SER A 570 22.93 5.70 15.52
N SER A 571 22.64 6.16 16.74
CA SER A 571 23.17 5.54 17.98
C SER A 571 24.70 5.36 18.04
N SER A 572 25.47 6.25 17.39
CA SER A 572 26.94 6.18 17.35
C SER A 572 27.65 7.49 17.66
N LEU A 573 26.93 8.56 18.00
CA LEU A 573 27.54 9.87 18.23
C LEU A 573 28.41 9.84 19.50
N PRO A 574 29.69 10.26 19.45
CA PRO A 574 30.53 10.33 20.65
C PRO A 574 29.92 11.21 21.76
N LEU A 575 30.13 10.82 23.01
CA LEU A 575 29.65 11.58 24.19
C LEU A 575 30.32 12.96 24.31
N HIS A 576 31.58 13.08 23.88
CA HIS A 576 32.35 14.31 23.90
C HIS A 576 32.98 14.57 22.53
N MET A 577 32.93 15.81 22.05
CA MET A 577 33.50 16.20 20.75
C MET A 577 34.89 16.85 20.85
N ASN A 578 35.66 16.48 21.88
CA ASN A 578 37.03 16.98 22.03
C ASN A 578 37.90 16.50 20.86
N TYR A 579 38.79 17.37 20.37
CA TYR A 579 39.77 17.09 19.31
C TYR A 579 39.19 16.86 17.89
N ILE A 580 38.02 17.43 17.60
CA ILE A 580 37.48 17.45 16.23
C ILE A 580 37.90 18.75 15.54
N ASN A 581 38.72 18.58 14.50
CA ASN A 581 39.26 19.66 13.68
C ASN A 581 38.20 20.24 12.72
N ASP A 582 38.57 21.27 11.96
CA ASP A 582 37.82 21.69 10.78
C ASP A 582 37.92 20.61 9.70
N LEU A 583 36.86 19.80 9.60
CA LEU A 583 36.76 18.68 8.67
C LEU A 583 36.16 19.14 7.32
N ARG A 584 36.61 18.54 6.22
CA ARG A 584 36.06 18.78 4.87
C ARG A 584 34.60 18.34 4.77
N ILE A 585 34.21 17.33 5.56
CA ILE A 585 32.83 16.83 5.57
C ILE A 585 31.79 17.90 5.92
N TYR A 586 32.14 18.97 6.64
CA TYR A 586 31.23 20.08 6.95
C TYR A 586 30.75 20.83 5.69
N ASN A 587 31.55 20.79 4.63
CA ASN A 587 31.26 21.43 3.36
C ASN A 587 30.70 20.43 2.32
N SER A 588 31.08 19.16 2.39
CA SER A 588 30.73 18.16 1.37
C SER A 588 29.46 17.36 1.67
N LEU A 589 29.09 17.17 2.94
CA LEU A 589 27.92 16.37 3.32
C LEU A 589 26.61 17.09 2.96
N THR A 590 25.71 16.34 2.34
CA THR A 590 24.35 16.76 2.00
C THR A 590 23.30 16.09 2.87
N ASP A 591 23.57 14.91 3.43
CA ASP A 591 22.61 14.17 4.24
C ASP A 591 23.30 13.61 5.50
N LEU A 592 22.69 13.83 6.66
CA LEU A 592 23.24 13.41 7.94
C LEU A 592 22.14 12.77 8.80
N ASP A 593 22.40 11.55 9.24
CA ASP A 593 21.51 10.83 10.16
C ASP A 593 22.17 10.66 11.52
N LEU A 594 21.55 11.27 12.53
CA LEU A 594 21.94 11.26 13.94
C LEU A 594 20.81 10.70 14.83
N SER A 595 19.88 9.92 14.26
CA SER A 595 18.78 9.32 15.00
C SER A 595 19.26 8.45 16.18
N ARG A 596 18.41 8.24 17.19
CA ARG A 596 18.68 7.37 18.35
C ARG A 596 19.95 7.74 19.15
N ASN A 597 20.37 9.00 19.12
CA ASN A 597 21.51 9.49 19.90
C ASN A 597 21.08 10.29 21.14
N ASN A 598 22.05 10.61 22.01
CA ASN A 598 21.90 11.61 23.05
C ASN A 598 22.74 12.85 22.70
N ILE A 599 22.09 13.99 22.51
CA ILE A 599 22.74 15.27 22.20
C ILE A 599 22.73 16.14 23.46
N THR A 600 23.93 16.43 23.96
CA THR A 600 24.20 17.22 25.16
C THR A 600 25.07 18.43 24.82
N THR A 601 25.29 19.29 25.81
CA THR A 601 26.22 20.43 25.75
C THR A 601 27.64 20.04 25.32
N HIS A 602 28.04 18.77 25.49
CA HIS A 602 29.39 18.28 25.19
C HIS A 602 29.58 17.79 23.74
N ASN A 603 28.51 17.52 23.00
CA ASN A 603 28.60 16.96 21.65
C ASN A 603 27.76 17.68 20.57
N TYR A 604 26.87 18.60 20.94
CA TYR A 604 26.03 19.30 19.96
C TYR A 604 26.81 20.14 18.95
N THR A 605 28.00 20.64 19.32
CA THR A 605 28.77 21.63 18.55
C THR A 605 29.21 21.15 17.16
N PHE A 606 29.18 19.85 16.91
CA PHE A 606 29.45 19.23 15.62
C PHE A 606 28.36 19.53 14.56
N ILE A 607 27.10 19.58 14.98
CA ILE A 607 25.94 19.64 14.06
C ILE A 607 25.76 21.02 13.40
N PRO A 608 25.88 22.16 14.12
CA PRO A 608 25.72 23.49 13.54
C PRO A 608 26.72 23.87 12.45
N ARG A 609 27.85 23.13 12.35
CA ARG A 609 28.97 23.42 11.45
C ARG A 609 28.70 23.06 9.99
N PHE A 610 27.71 22.22 9.69
CA PHE A 610 27.39 21.83 8.32
C PHE A 610 26.79 23.00 7.53
N ILE A 611 27.38 23.31 6.38
CA ILE A 611 26.98 24.46 5.56
C ILE A 611 25.97 24.08 4.47
N ASN A 612 26.12 22.88 3.88
CA ASN A 612 25.37 22.44 2.70
C ASN A 612 24.37 21.31 2.98
N LEU A 613 24.01 21.09 4.25
CA LEU A 613 23.17 19.96 4.65
C LEU A 613 21.72 20.14 4.16
N LYS A 614 21.25 19.21 3.33
CA LYS A 614 19.89 19.20 2.78
C LYS A 614 18.94 18.32 3.60
N SER A 615 19.45 17.28 4.24
CA SER A 615 18.65 16.30 4.96
C SER A 615 19.24 16.04 6.34
N LEU A 616 18.43 16.18 7.39
CA LEU A 616 18.85 15.90 8.76
C LEU A 616 17.83 14.99 9.46
N ASN A 617 18.29 13.82 9.91
CA ASN A 617 17.50 12.90 10.72
C ASN A 617 17.93 12.95 12.19
N LEU A 618 17.01 13.32 13.07
CA LEU A 618 17.14 13.35 14.53
C LEU A 618 16.06 12.48 15.21
N MET A 619 15.44 11.56 14.47
CA MET A 619 14.40 10.68 15.00
C MET A 619 14.86 9.94 16.27
N ASN A 620 14.00 9.85 17.28
CA ASN A 620 14.29 9.18 18.56
C ASN A 620 15.54 9.73 19.30
N THR A 621 15.98 10.95 19.01
CA THR A 621 17.13 11.55 19.68
C THR A 621 16.70 12.27 20.96
N ILE A 622 17.44 12.05 22.04
CA ILE A 622 17.29 12.81 23.28
C ILE A 622 18.12 14.08 23.15
N ILE A 623 17.48 15.24 23.24
CA ILE A 623 18.16 16.54 23.12
C ILE A 623 18.04 17.25 24.46
N GLU A 624 19.18 17.60 25.05
CA GLU A 624 19.22 18.38 26.28
C GLU A 624 18.46 19.71 26.10
N LYS A 625 17.70 20.06 27.14
CA LYS A 625 16.74 21.17 27.11
C LYS A 625 17.39 22.48 26.66
N GLY A 626 16.80 23.11 25.63
CA GLY A 626 17.24 24.40 25.10
C GLY A 626 18.42 24.30 24.12
N LEU A 627 18.92 23.11 23.81
CA LEU A 627 19.98 22.93 22.81
C LEU A 627 19.47 22.98 21.37
N PHE A 628 18.21 22.62 21.12
CA PHE A 628 17.68 22.51 19.76
C PHE A 628 17.81 23.81 18.96
N ARG A 629 17.60 24.97 19.59
CA ARG A 629 17.78 26.29 18.95
C ARG A 629 19.22 26.57 18.49
N TYR A 630 20.21 25.91 19.09
CA TYR A 630 21.61 26.03 18.69
C TYR A 630 21.97 24.99 17.64
N ILE A 631 21.37 23.79 17.70
CA ILE A 631 21.50 22.75 16.68
C ILE A 631 20.99 23.28 15.34
N LEU A 632 19.77 23.83 15.31
CA LEU A 632 19.14 24.38 14.10
C LEU A 632 19.68 25.79 13.78
N SER A 633 20.97 25.85 13.44
CA SER A 633 21.70 27.07 13.10
C SER A 633 21.18 27.73 11.81
N ASN A 634 21.56 28.99 11.57
CA ASN A 634 21.20 29.71 10.34
C ASN A 634 21.65 28.95 9.07
N ASN A 635 22.79 28.25 9.13
CA ASN A 635 23.28 27.44 8.01
C ASN A 635 22.28 26.32 7.69
N LEU A 636 21.83 25.58 8.70
CA LEU A 636 20.87 24.50 8.54
C LEU A 636 19.50 25.02 8.10
N THR A 637 18.98 26.09 8.72
CA THR A 637 17.67 26.65 8.33
C THR A 637 17.64 27.14 6.87
N ASN A 638 18.79 27.58 6.34
CA ASN A 638 18.91 28.05 4.96
C ASN A 638 19.11 26.92 3.92
N SER A 639 19.51 25.72 4.36
CA SER A 639 19.90 24.60 3.48
C SER A 639 18.94 23.40 3.52
N LEU A 640 18.30 23.13 4.67
CA LEU A 640 17.47 21.95 4.88
C LEU A 640 16.22 21.91 3.96
N ILE A 641 16.05 20.77 3.33
CA ILE A 641 14.92 20.35 2.49
C ILE A 641 14.10 19.27 3.20
N SER A 642 14.74 18.41 3.98
CA SER A 642 14.08 17.38 4.77
C SER A 642 14.58 17.38 6.22
N LEU A 643 13.64 17.24 7.15
CA LEU A 643 13.92 17.18 8.58
C LEU A 643 13.03 16.13 9.24
N ASP A 644 13.64 15.22 9.99
CA ASP A 644 12.94 14.26 10.82
C ASP A 644 13.32 14.48 12.28
N ILE A 645 12.33 14.86 13.08
CA ILE A 645 12.41 15.03 14.53
C ILE A 645 11.30 14.22 15.21
N SER A 646 10.90 13.11 14.57
CA SER A 646 9.92 12.18 15.14
C SER A 646 10.43 11.66 16.47
N ASN A 647 9.56 11.59 17.48
CA ASN A 647 9.92 11.18 18.85
C ASN A 647 11.04 12.01 19.52
N VAL A 648 11.21 13.27 19.11
CA VAL A 648 12.05 14.24 19.84
C VAL A 648 11.16 15.08 20.75
N VAL A 649 11.49 15.14 22.04
CA VAL A 649 10.78 15.99 23.00
C VAL A 649 11.24 17.43 22.84
N LEU A 650 10.48 18.22 22.08
CA LEU A 650 10.76 19.65 21.88
C LEU A 650 9.82 20.52 22.71
N ARG A 651 10.36 21.60 23.27
CA ARG A 651 9.52 22.69 23.77
C ARG A 651 8.92 23.45 22.61
N PHE A 652 7.74 24.02 22.84
CA PHE A 652 7.07 24.84 21.84
C PHE A 652 7.94 25.99 21.30
N CYS A 653 8.71 26.66 22.17
CA CYS A 653 9.64 27.71 21.74
C CYS A 653 10.75 27.21 20.80
N ASP A 654 11.17 25.95 20.94
CA ASP A 654 12.16 25.32 20.07
C ASP A 654 11.54 24.95 18.72
N PHE A 655 10.28 24.51 18.70
CA PHE A 655 9.54 24.25 17.46
C PHE A 655 9.41 25.50 16.59
N LYS A 656 9.25 26.70 17.17
CA LYS A 656 9.22 27.97 16.41
C LYS A 656 10.47 28.20 15.55
N ARG A 657 11.60 27.53 15.82
CA ARG A 657 12.79 27.64 14.97
C ARG A 657 12.59 27.05 13.58
N ILE A 658 11.64 26.12 13.41
CA ILE A 658 11.24 25.60 12.11
C ILE A 658 10.73 26.72 11.19
N LEU A 659 10.27 27.85 11.75
CA LEU A 659 9.83 29.02 10.98
C LEU A 659 10.88 29.53 9.98
N TYR A 660 12.16 29.29 10.27
CA TYR A 660 13.27 29.77 9.46
C TYR A 660 13.69 28.79 8.35
N CYS A 661 13.14 27.57 8.32
CA CYS A 661 13.46 26.54 7.33
C CYS A 661 12.74 26.77 5.99
N LYS A 662 13.21 27.75 5.20
CA LYS A 662 12.49 28.23 3.99
C LYS A 662 12.36 27.20 2.86
N LYS A 663 13.22 26.18 2.81
CA LYS A 663 13.28 25.17 1.73
C LYS A 663 12.66 23.83 2.11
N LEU A 664 12.05 23.71 3.29
CA LEU A 664 11.55 22.45 3.82
C LEU A 664 10.41 21.90 2.95
N LYS A 665 10.57 20.66 2.48
CA LYS A 665 9.61 19.90 1.67
C LYS A 665 9.12 18.64 2.37
N ILE A 666 9.97 18.02 3.19
CA ILE A 666 9.63 16.80 3.94
C ILE A 666 9.82 17.09 5.42
N PHE A 667 8.78 16.89 6.21
CA PHE A 667 8.84 17.13 7.64
C PHE A 667 8.14 16.03 8.42
N HIS A 668 8.88 15.39 9.32
CA HIS A 668 8.33 14.41 10.25
C HIS A 668 8.55 14.88 11.69
N PHE A 669 7.51 14.88 12.51
CA PHE A 669 7.63 15.29 13.91
C PHE A 669 6.60 14.62 14.81
N LYS A 670 6.88 14.65 16.12
CA LYS A 670 5.94 14.24 17.16
C LYS A 670 5.50 15.42 18.01
N ILE A 671 4.22 15.46 18.36
CA ILE A 671 3.65 16.39 19.32
C ILE A 671 3.51 15.68 20.67
N SER A 672 4.24 16.18 21.67
CA SER A 672 4.19 15.74 23.07
C SER A 672 3.53 16.78 24.00
N SER A 673 2.96 17.85 23.44
CA SER A 673 2.33 18.93 24.22
C SER A 673 0.80 18.83 24.19
N ASN A 674 0.14 19.51 25.14
CA ASN A 674 -1.32 19.60 25.22
C ASN A 674 -1.95 20.54 24.17
N ARG A 675 -1.23 20.94 23.13
CA ARG A 675 -1.76 21.83 22.08
C ARG A 675 -2.28 21.00 20.90
N PRO A 676 -3.38 21.45 20.25
CA PRO A 676 -3.92 20.78 19.05
C PRO A 676 -2.94 20.86 17.87
N LEU A 677 -3.10 19.96 16.90
CA LEU A 677 -2.30 19.94 15.67
C LEU A 677 -2.42 21.25 14.89
N SER A 678 -3.64 21.81 14.83
CA SER A 678 -3.92 23.09 14.17
C SER A 678 -2.93 24.18 14.58
N TYR A 679 -2.59 24.26 15.87
CA TYR A 679 -1.65 25.26 16.38
C TYR A 679 -0.22 25.10 15.83
N TYR A 680 0.22 23.87 15.54
CA TYR A 680 1.51 23.61 14.89
C TYR A 680 1.43 23.84 13.38
N CYS A 681 0.32 23.49 12.75
CA CYS A 681 0.05 23.79 11.35
C CYS A 681 0.03 25.31 11.10
N ASP A 682 -0.56 26.11 11.98
CA ASP A 682 -0.58 27.57 11.89
C ASP A 682 0.84 28.14 11.87
N ILE A 683 1.74 27.61 12.71
CA ILE A 683 3.15 28.02 12.70
C ILE A 683 3.79 27.69 11.36
N LEU A 684 3.55 26.48 10.83
CA LEU A 684 4.08 26.08 9.54
C LEU A 684 3.47 26.90 8.39
N SER A 685 2.20 27.31 8.48
CA SER A 685 1.50 28.10 7.47
C SER A 685 2.02 29.55 7.41
N LEU A 686 2.55 30.09 8.51
CA LEU A 686 3.23 31.39 8.57
C LEU A 686 4.60 31.42 7.86
N THR A 687 5.03 30.32 7.24
CA THR A 687 6.36 30.19 6.64
C THR A 687 6.32 29.96 5.14
N MET A 688 7.48 30.03 4.50
CA MET A 688 7.65 29.50 3.13
C MET A 688 7.36 27.99 3.03
N ALA A 689 7.33 27.24 4.13
CA ALA A 689 6.94 25.84 4.13
C ALA A 689 5.48 25.65 3.68
N LYS A 690 4.58 26.62 3.91
CA LYS A 690 3.21 26.63 3.33
C LYS A 690 3.22 26.31 1.83
N ASN A 691 4.20 26.87 1.12
CA ASN A 691 4.35 26.74 -0.33
C ASN A 691 5.26 25.58 -0.75
N ASN A 692 6.02 24.95 0.16
CA ASN A 692 7.05 23.98 -0.22
C ASN A 692 6.80 22.58 0.33
N LEU A 693 6.05 22.45 1.43
CA LEU A 693 5.82 21.18 2.10
C LEU A 693 5.03 20.24 1.19
N SER A 694 5.64 19.09 0.91
CA SER A 694 5.09 18.03 0.06
C SER A 694 4.77 16.77 0.85
N ILE A 695 5.56 16.46 1.88
CA ILE A 695 5.36 15.27 2.72
C ILE A 695 5.35 15.71 4.17
N LEU A 696 4.27 15.37 4.87
CA LEU A 696 4.08 15.68 6.27
C LEU A 696 3.72 14.40 7.02
N THR A 697 4.51 14.04 8.03
CA THR A 697 4.15 12.95 8.94
C THR A 697 4.15 13.44 10.38
N VAL A 698 3.05 13.20 11.09
CA VAL A 698 2.86 13.66 12.45
C VAL A 698 2.44 12.50 13.35
N GLU A 699 3.12 12.34 14.48
CA GLU A 699 2.69 11.47 15.58
C GLU A 699 2.19 12.34 16.74
N LEU A 700 1.01 12.03 17.28
CA LEU A 700 0.42 12.70 18.43
C LEU A 700 0.09 11.66 19.51
N GLU A 701 0.37 12.01 20.76
CA GLU A 701 -0.10 11.23 21.91
C GLU A 701 -1.54 11.59 22.30
N THR A 702 -2.01 12.75 21.83
CA THR A 702 -3.35 13.26 22.05
C THR A 702 -4.33 12.80 20.96
N ASN A 703 -5.59 13.15 21.16
CA ASN A 703 -6.63 13.01 20.16
C ASN A 703 -6.54 14.14 19.12
N ILE A 704 -7.17 13.96 17.96
CA ILE A 704 -7.33 15.00 16.95
C ILE A 704 -8.82 15.27 16.70
N ASN A 705 -9.14 16.40 16.07
CA ASN A 705 -10.51 16.77 15.74
C ASN A 705 -10.64 17.30 14.29
N PHE A 706 -11.78 17.88 13.90
CA PHE A 706 -11.94 18.42 12.55
C PHE A 706 -11.04 19.63 12.26
N ASP A 707 -10.90 20.56 13.21
CA ASP A 707 -10.07 21.77 13.04
C ASP A 707 -8.61 21.42 12.75
N ASP A 708 -8.10 20.37 13.40
CA ASP A 708 -6.77 19.82 13.15
C ASP A 708 -6.59 19.37 11.70
N ILE A 709 -7.60 18.70 11.14
CA ILE A 709 -7.59 18.28 9.74
C ILE A 709 -7.71 19.50 8.82
N LEU A 710 -8.64 20.41 9.09
CA LEU A 710 -8.89 21.61 8.29
C LEU A 710 -7.66 22.52 8.17
N SER A 711 -6.81 22.56 9.20
CA SER A 711 -5.53 23.28 9.17
C SER A 711 -4.59 22.85 8.04
N LEU A 712 -4.77 21.65 7.48
CA LEU A 712 -3.98 21.15 6.34
C LEU A 712 -4.33 21.83 5.01
N ALA A 713 -5.50 22.48 4.91
CA ALA A 713 -5.97 23.14 3.68
C ALA A 713 -5.02 24.24 3.19
N ASP A 714 -4.23 24.82 4.11
CA ASP A 714 -3.27 25.87 3.80
C ASP A 714 -2.07 25.38 2.95
N PHE A 715 -1.79 24.08 2.91
CA PHE A 715 -0.58 23.55 2.27
C PHE A 715 -0.87 22.99 0.87
N HIS A 716 -0.93 23.87 -0.13
CA HIS A 716 -1.36 23.51 -1.50
C HIS A 716 -0.47 22.49 -2.23
N ASN A 717 0.78 22.29 -1.81
CA ASN A 717 1.76 21.42 -2.46
C ASN A 717 1.89 20.04 -1.80
N LEU A 718 1.05 19.71 -0.81
CA LEU A 718 1.07 18.39 -0.18
C LEU A 718 0.80 17.28 -1.19
N LEU A 719 1.60 16.23 -1.07
CA LEU A 719 1.53 14.98 -1.81
C LEU A 719 1.10 13.85 -0.89
N GLN A 720 1.65 13.84 0.33
CA GLN A 720 1.38 12.79 1.31
C GLN A 720 1.30 13.37 2.71
N VAL A 721 0.25 12.99 3.43
CA VAL A 721 0.07 13.29 4.84
C VAL A 721 -0.23 12.01 5.59
N LYS A 722 0.54 11.75 6.65
CA LYS A 722 0.26 10.67 7.60
C LYS A 722 0.14 11.25 9.00
N ILE A 723 -1.01 11.02 9.64
CA ILE A 723 -1.25 11.40 11.03
C ILE A 723 -1.44 10.13 11.84
N THR A 724 -0.63 9.95 12.88
CA THR A 724 -0.81 8.87 13.86
C THR A 724 -1.23 9.51 15.19
N CYS A 725 -2.39 9.13 15.71
CA CYS A 725 -2.92 9.72 16.94
C CYS A 725 -3.65 8.67 17.80
N ASN A 726 -4.10 9.08 18.99
CA ASN A 726 -4.80 8.19 19.90
C ASN A 726 -6.23 7.87 19.41
N LYS A 727 -7.08 8.90 19.32
CA LYS A 727 -8.49 8.83 18.89
C LYS A 727 -8.87 10.06 18.07
N PHE A 728 -10.00 9.97 17.36
CA PHE A 728 -10.65 11.12 16.73
C PHE A 728 -11.78 11.66 17.62
N ILE A 729 -11.88 12.97 17.82
CA ILE A 729 -12.97 13.63 18.55
C ILE A 729 -13.85 14.37 17.54
N ASP A 730 -15.14 14.07 17.54
CA ASP A 730 -16.17 14.66 16.68
C ASP A 730 -16.57 16.07 17.17
N VAL A 731 -15.61 17.00 17.19
CA VAL A 731 -15.78 18.40 17.62
C VAL A 731 -14.98 19.32 16.68
N GLY A 732 -15.47 20.52 16.40
CA GLY A 732 -14.80 21.53 15.56
C GLY A 732 -15.77 22.19 14.58
N GLU A 733 -15.29 23.14 13.79
CA GLU A 733 -16.09 23.73 12.71
C GLU A 733 -16.28 22.68 11.59
N GLU A 734 -17.52 22.24 11.38
CA GLU A 734 -17.92 21.37 10.25
C GLU A 734 -18.23 22.17 8.98
N ASP A 735 -17.68 23.38 8.85
CA ASP A 735 -17.76 24.10 7.59
C ASP A 735 -17.02 23.28 6.54
N LEU A 736 -17.76 22.75 5.56
CA LEU A 736 -17.18 21.90 4.53
C LEU A 736 -16.22 22.69 3.64
N ILE A 737 -14.96 22.70 4.05
CA ILE A 737 -13.87 23.13 3.21
C ILE A 737 -13.45 21.91 2.39
N LYS A 738 -13.84 21.89 1.12
CA LYS A 738 -13.34 20.89 0.17
C LYS A 738 -11.88 21.19 -0.13
N PHE A 739 -11.02 20.21 0.09
CA PHE A 739 -9.59 20.39 -0.15
C PHE A 739 -9.30 20.48 -1.64
N ASN A 740 -8.36 21.34 -2.00
CA ASN A 740 -7.94 21.58 -3.38
C ASN A 740 -6.41 21.67 -3.46
N PHE A 741 -5.74 20.56 -3.18
CA PHE A 741 -4.32 20.38 -3.42
C PHE A 741 -4.00 20.37 -4.91
N LYS A 742 -2.83 20.92 -5.28
CA LYS A 742 -2.38 20.96 -6.68
C LYS A 742 -2.12 19.57 -7.26
N ASN A 743 -1.72 18.61 -6.43
CA ASN A 743 -1.46 17.26 -6.91
C ASN A 743 -2.71 16.38 -6.83
N PRO A 744 -3.25 15.88 -7.95
CA PRO A 744 -4.41 14.98 -7.96
C PRO A 744 -4.12 13.59 -7.36
N GLU A 745 -2.85 13.23 -7.17
CA GLU A 745 -2.39 12.00 -6.52
C GLU A 745 -2.17 12.17 -5.01
N PHE A 746 -2.64 13.29 -4.41
CA PHE A 746 -2.52 13.49 -2.97
C PHE A 746 -3.13 12.32 -2.18
N ARG A 747 -2.42 11.96 -1.11
CA ARG A 747 -2.74 10.82 -0.26
C ARG A 747 -2.74 11.21 1.22
N PHE A 748 -3.82 10.86 1.90
CA PHE A 748 -4.00 11.05 3.33
C PHE A 748 -4.13 9.70 4.05
N GLU A 749 -3.41 9.53 5.15
CA GLU A 749 -3.53 8.38 6.05
C GLU A 749 -3.71 8.87 7.48
N LEU A 750 -4.84 8.48 8.10
CA LEU A 750 -5.08 8.64 9.52
C LEU A 750 -4.97 7.28 10.21
N VAL A 751 -4.06 7.20 11.16
CA VAL A 751 -3.77 6.00 11.94
C VAL A 751 -4.19 6.24 13.38
N LEU A 752 -5.18 5.49 13.84
CA LEU A 752 -5.74 5.58 15.19
C LEU A 752 -5.21 4.42 16.04
N LYS A 753 -4.72 4.69 17.25
CA LYS A 753 -4.41 3.62 18.21
C LYS A 753 -5.68 2.88 18.62
N ASP A 754 -6.73 3.64 18.92
CA ASP A 754 -8.06 3.14 19.21
C ASP A 754 -9.03 3.58 18.11
N TYR A 755 -9.41 2.65 17.22
CA TYR A 755 -10.32 2.96 16.13
C TYR A 755 -11.73 3.31 16.66
N ASN A 756 -12.16 4.56 16.44
CA ASN A 756 -13.41 5.07 17.01
C ASN A 756 -14.24 5.92 16.03
N LEU A 757 -13.94 5.88 14.73
CA LEU A 757 -14.69 6.63 13.72
C LEU A 757 -16.03 5.94 13.42
N ASP A 758 -17.12 6.70 13.48
CA ASP A 758 -18.43 6.24 13.03
C ASP A 758 -18.68 6.55 11.55
N ILE A 759 -19.84 6.09 11.04
CA ILE A 759 -20.21 6.26 9.63
C ILE A 759 -20.37 7.73 9.24
N ASN A 760 -20.83 8.59 10.16
CA ASN A 760 -21.05 10.01 9.90
C ASN A 760 -19.72 10.75 9.83
N THR A 761 -18.83 10.56 10.81
CA THR A 761 -17.49 11.16 10.82
C THR A 761 -16.69 10.73 9.57
N VAL A 762 -16.74 9.44 9.20
CA VAL A 762 -16.12 8.97 7.95
C VAL A 762 -16.73 9.67 6.74
N GLY A 763 -18.06 9.85 6.71
CA GLY A 763 -18.76 10.57 5.64
C GLY A 763 -18.26 12.00 5.47
N ILE A 764 -18.10 12.75 6.56
CA ILE A 764 -17.59 14.13 6.55
C ILE A 764 -16.15 14.17 6.06
N LEU A 765 -15.27 13.32 6.61
CA LEU A 765 -13.86 13.24 6.19
C LEU A 765 -13.75 12.91 4.70
N MET A 766 -14.58 12.00 4.19
CA MET A 766 -14.59 11.67 2.76
C MET A 766 -15.09 12.83 1.89
N GLU A 767 -15.99 13.68 2.39
CA GLU A 767 -16.42 14.87 1.66
C GLU A 767 -15.31 15.93 1.59
N ILE A 768 -14.56 16.12 2.69
CA ILE A 768 -13.39 17.01 2.74
C ILE A 768 -12.36 16.60 1.68
N PHE A 769 -12.12 15.30 1.53
CA PHE A 769 -11.11 14.73 0.63
C PHE A 769 -11.68 14.09 -0.66
N ASN A 770 -12.87 14.49 -1.13
CA ASN A 770 -13.64 13.80 -2.19
C ASN A 770 -12.86 13.48 -3.52
N ASN A 771 -11.73 14.16 -3.78
CA ASN A 771 -10.89 13.94 -4.97
C ASN A 771 -9.61 13.13 -4.71
N TYR A 772 -9.37 12.70 -3.47
CA TYR A 772 -8.07 12.23 -3.00
C TYR A 772 -8.12 10.84 -2.36
N SER A 773 -6.95 10.24 -2.22
CA SER A 773 -6.77 8.88 -1.70
C SER A 773 -6.69 8.92 -0.17
N CYS A 774 -7.67 8.34 0.55
CA CYS A 774 -7.77 8.47 2.02
C CYS A 774 -7.95 7.14 2.74
N SER A 775 -7.07 6.81 3.68
CA SER A 775 -7.17 5.62 4.53
C SER A 775 -7.30 6.01 6.01
N PHE A 776 -8.29 5.44 6.70
CA PHE A 776 -8.50 5.58 8.14
C PHE A 776 -8.43 4.20 8.78
N VAL A 777 -7.35 3.93 9.51
CA VAL A 777 -6.97 2.58 9.93
C VAL A 777 -6.61 2.55 11.41
N SER A 778 -6.58 1.35 12.00
CA SER A 778 -5.94 1.14 13.30
C SER A 778 -4.50 0.66 13.13
N LEU A 779 -3.67 0.94 14.14
CA LEU A 779 -2.37 0.27 14.31
C LEU A 779 -2.53 -1.25 14.48
#